data_AF-A0A7C4S0C0-F1
#
_entry.id   AF-A0A7C4S0C0-F1
#
_cell.length_a   1.000
_cell.length_b   1.000
_cell.length_c   1.000
_cell.angle_alpha   90.00
_cell.angle_beta   90.00
_cell.angle_gamma   90.00
#
_symmetry.space_group_name_H-M   'P 1'
#
loop_
_entity.id
_entity.type
_entity.pdbx_description
1 polymer ?
#
loop_
_entity_poly.entity_id
_entity_poly.type
_entity_poly.pdbx_seq_one_letter_code
_entity_poly.pdbx_strand_id
1 'polypeptide(L)'
;MMNKFFTLLLVLAFAAPSVFHSNVYAVNSIPLAYVIPVNESNWIKVHQMVNLLLKVGVPVYWVAQDFTYDGKSYVKGSFMIPVKSIPISLIKLSYVETNDFVNFIASKFGISLTPITKSIEIYVYVLKPIKIALYGGHGGLPTPYLELFSTLGFTVDFVDDNEIRAGALKSRGYDILVVPGDGSNAELITFGSEGGAMIQDFVKSGGGYISSCAGSWAAALGCVGWDPSYNLQLINAKIWNVIEGVGVFKKLYPGIGVMTFKIAKTDNPVVWGIPETFNMVWWQGPIFDVVSNVLPYASKAEGLVFEYAFTSSFTAAEYYSNITAQLEKGFNETTVYKALDQGKPVVVSGSYGSGRVVLFGPHPEFKTELVLNGFSYIPGRMPINAALWITSSGPYLYATMDSALSSQVSQNMIGRVNVEMNGLSTLINENLKYGLSDAVEKSKTVLSKLDVIRALYQSNPNPPWISKSLSWFGMTPNQMFEYYLSKIPELCNELENVAKMTNTTISKLQEYYTKIIGIEESLKAYQTKYDVNEELTLINDVKNRLAKAMYYIDEAISMKPGPTVTYGGKEGVLYLMNVAITKMNTAIANYGATTTTSATEPLRNIGTYGAAGCIVHALNSLRGRTAYADAEIIYAEYVISKLNRKVNELQSMKTQESNLLTNINSILDYVKSISASIPNIFNTIIAMGIVTILIISTTIMFIYKKMASKR
;
A
#
# COMPACT_ATOMS: atom_id res chain seq x y z
N MET A 1 64.28 -5.27 -30.49
CA MET A 1 63.01 -5.96 -30.83
C MET A 1 62.45 -6.77 -29.65
N MET A 2 63.20 -7.69 -29.03
CA MET A 2 62.71 -8.54 -27.92
C MET A 2 62.23 -7.76 -26.67
N ASN A 3 62.88 -6.65 -26.29
CA ASN A 3 62.47 -5.90 -25.09
C ASN A 3 61.08 -5.25 -25.21
N LYS A 4 60.71 -4.68 -26.36
CA LYS A 4 59.36 -4.11 -26.57
C LYS A 4 58.28 -5.20 -26.67
N PHE A 5 58.66 -6.40 -27.12
CA PHE A 5 57.78 -7.57 -27.22
C PHE A 5 57.45 -8.16 -25.83
N PHE A 6 58.43 -8.21 -24.93
CA PHE A 6 58.24 -8.64 -23.54
C PHE A 6 57.40 -7.64 -22.72
N THR A 7 57.55 -6.33 -22.96
CA THR A 7 56.74 -5.32 -22.26
C THR A 7 55.26 -5.40 -22.62
N LEU A 8 54.92 -5.70 -23.88
CA LEU A 8 53.52 -5.82 -24.32
C LEU A 8 52.84 -7.08 -23.75
N LEU A 9 53.57 -8.19 -23.66
CA LEU A 9 53.10 -9.44 -23.04
C LEU A 9 52.93 -9.31 -21.52
N LEU A 10 53.81 -8.56 -20.82
CA LEU A 10 53.63 -8.26 -19.41
C LEU A 10 52.43 -7.35 -19.14
N VAL A 11 52.18 -6.34 -19.97
CA VAL A 11 51.02 -5.44 -19.81
C VAL A 11 49.69 -6.19 -20.00
N LEU A 12 49.63 -7.16 -20.90
CA LEU A 12 48.45 -8.02 -21.09
C LEU A 12 48.27 -9.07 -19.97
N ALA A 13 49.36 -9.57 -19.39
CA ALA A 13 49.31 -10.55 -18.30
C ALA A 13 48.95 -9.94 -16.92
N PHE A 14 49.30 -8.67 -16.67
CA PHE A 14 49.06 -8.01 -15.38
C PHE A 14 47.76 -7.18 -15.31
N ALA A 15 47.07 -6.94 -16.42
CA ALA A 15 45.79 -6.21 -16.44
C ALA A 15 44.57 -7.08 -16.05
N ALA A 16 44.70 -8.41 -16.04
CA ALA A 16 43.61 -9.35 -15.77
C ALA A 16 43.34 -9.66 -14.27
N PRO A 17 44.33 -9.69 -13.33
CA PRO A 17 44.06 -10.17 -11.97
C PRO A 17 43.61 -9.12 -10.94
N SER A 18 43.82 -7.83 -11.19
CA SER A 18 43.57 -6.77 -10.19
C SER A 18 42.09 -6.39 -10.02
N VAL A 19 41.23 -6.75 -10.96
CA VAL A 19 39.76 -6.55 -10.88
C VAL A 19 39.07 -7.69 -10.10
N PHE A 20 39.74 -8.83 -9.90
CA PHE A 20 39.16 -9.99 -9.22
C PHE A 20 39.37 -10.00 -7.71
N HIS A 21 40.42 -9.37 -7.18
CA HIS A 21 40.75 -9.44 -5.76
C HIS A 21 39.91 -8.52 -4.86
N SER A 22 39.36 -7.40 -5.36
CA SER A 22 38.53 -6.50 -4.55
C SER A 22 37.08 -6.98 -4.37
N ASN A 23 36.53 -7.73 -5.34
CA ASN A 23 35.15 -8.22 -5.28
C ASN A 23 34.97 -9.47 -4.39
N VAL A 24 36.03 -10.27 -4.17
CA VAL A 24 35.94 -11.51 -3.36
C VAL A 24 35.85 -11.22 -1.86
N TYR A 25 36.48 -10.14 -1.37
CA TYR A 25 36.40 -9.77 0.06
C TYR A 25 35.04 -9.16 0.46
N ALA A 26 34.31 -8.52 -0.46
CA ALA A 26 32.99 -7.93 -0.18
C ALA A 26 31.85 -8.98 -0.08
N VAL A 27 32.00 -10.14 -0.72
CA VAL A 27 30.97 -11.20 -0.74
C VAL A 27 30.86 -11.93 0.61
N ASN A 28 31.96 -12.00 1.38
CA ASN A 28 32.01 -12.66 2.68
C ASN A 28 31.35 -11.85 3.82
N SER A 29 31.03 -10.56 3.62
CA SER A 29 30.36 -9.70 4.63
C SER A 29 28.84 -9.58 4.46
N ILE A 30 28.26 -10.12 3.39
CA ILE A 30 26.80 -10.07 3.16
C ILE A 30 26.10 -10.98 4.19
N PRO A 31 25.11 -10.48 4.94
CA PRO A 31 24.42 -11.27 5.97
C PRO A 31 23.52 -12.35 5.35
N LEU A 32 23.11 -13.31 6.17
CA LEU A 32 22.14 -14.34 5.78
C LEU A 32 20.76 -13.72 5.56
N ALA A 33 20.36 -12.82 6.46
CA ALA A 33 19.10 -12.09 6.41
C ALA A 33 19.23 -10.74 7.12
N TYR A 34 18.22 -9.89 6.97
CA TYR A 34 18.02 -8.71 7.81
C TYR A 34 16.74 -8.85 8.63
N VAL A 35 16.75 -8.35 9.86
CA VAL A 35 15.55 -8.20 10.70
C VAL A 35 15.21 -6.72 10.84
N ILE A 36 13.92 -6.40 10.70
CA ILE A 36 13.35 -5.07 10.86
C ILE A 36 12.26 -5.12 11.94
N PRO A 37 12.51 -4.57 13.14
CA PRO A 37 11.48 -4.47 14.18
C PRO A 37 10.43 -3.42 13.81
N VAL A 38 9.18 -3.70 14.16
CA VAL A 38 8.04 -2.80 13.95
C VAL A 38 7.60 -2.22 15.29
N ASN A 39 7.49 -0.89 15.35
CA ASN A 39 7.02 -0.15 16.52
C ASN A 39 6.11 1.03 16.10
N GLU A 40 5.54 1.72 17.09
CA GLU A 40 4.60 2.83 16.87
C GLU A 40 5.18 3.97 16.01
N SER A 41 6.49 4.24 16.11
CA SER A 41 7.12 5.36 15.40
C SER A 41 7.52 5.04 13.96
N ASN A 42 7.71 3.77 13.62
CA ASN A 42 8.30 3.37 12.33
C ASN A 42 7.38 2.52 11.44
N TRP A 43 6.24 2.04 11.95
CA TRP A 43 5.45 1.03 11.23
C TRP A 43 5.03 1.46 9.83
N ILE A 44 4.67 2.73 9.61
CA ILE A 44 4.30 3.24 8.28
C ILE A 44 5.43 3.02 7.28
N LYS A 45 6.63 3.52 7.61
CA LYS A 45 7.81 3.43 6.74
C LYS A 45 8.27 1.98 6.54
N VAL A 46 8.21 1.16 7.60
CA VAL A 46 8.56 -0.26 7.51
C VAL A 46 7.63 -1.00 6.56
N HIS A 47 6.32 -0.78 6.63
CA HIS A 47 5.37 -1.42 5.71
C HIS A 47 5.52 -0.90 4.27
N GLN A 48 5.81 0.40 4.07
CA GLN A 48 6.15 0.96 2.76
C GLN A 48 7.35 0.22 2.14
N MET A 49 8.43 0.05 2.92
CA MET A 49 9.60 -0.71 2.50
C MET A 49 9.24 -2.16 2.19
N VAL A 50 8.55 -2.85 3.09
CA VAL A 50 8.19 -4.28 2.92
C VAL A 50 7.34 -4.50 1.68
N ASN A 51 6.31 -3.69 1.46
CA ASN A 51 5.46 -3.82 0.28
C ASN A 51 6.23 -3.52 -1.02
N LEU A 52 7.16 -2.56 -1.00
CA LEU A 52 8.02 -2.28 -2.15
C LEU A 52 8.94 -3.46 -2.46
N LEU A 53 9.58 -4.05 -1.44
CA LEU A 53 10.43 -5.24 -1.57
C LEU A 53 9.64 -6.43 -2.16
N LEU A 54 8.45 -6.71 -1.61
CA LEU A 54 7.59 -7.78 -2.08
C LEU A 54 7.24 -7.59 -3.56
N LYS A 55 6.81 -6.38 -3.95
CA LYS A 55 6.40 -6.11 -5.35
C LYS A 55 7.53 -6.28 -6.37
N VAL A 56 8.79 -6.20 -5.97
CA VAL A 56 9.94 -6.43 -6.87
C VAL A 56 10.45 -7.87 -6.81
N GLY A 57 9.82 -8.73 -6.01
CA GLY A 57 10.17 -10.14 -5.87
C GLY A 57 11.25 -10.43 -4.81
N VAL A 58 11.57 -9.49 -3.93
CA VAL A 58 12.40 -9.79 -2.75
C VAL A 58 11.51 -10.47 -1.71
N PRO A 59 11.85 -11.70 -1.26
CA PRO A 59 11.07 -12.38 -0.24
C PRO A 59 11.08 -11.59 1.07
N VAL A 60 9.93 -11.53 1.74
CA VAL A 60 9.82 -11.00 3.09
C VAL A 60 9.02 -11.98 3.93
N TYR A 61 9.50 -12.23 5.13
CA TYR A 61 8.88 -13.09 6.11
C TYR A 61 8.39 -12.27 7.30
N TRP A 62 7.23 -12.62 7.81
CA TRP A 62 6.67 -12.02 9.02
C TRP A 62 6.93 -12.94 10.20
N VAL A 63 7.70 -12.46 11.17
CA VAL A 63 8.16 -13.24 12.30
C VAL A 63 6.98 -13.63 13.18
N ALA A 64 6.80 -14.93 13.41
CA ALA A 64 5.63 -15.46 14.12
C ALA A 64 5.84 -15.70 15.61
N GLN A 65 7.05 -15.47 16.12
CA GLN A 65 7.40 -15.67 17.53
C GLN A 65 8.41 -14.62 18.02
N ASP A 66 8.43 -14.40 19.32
CA ASP A 66 9.49 -13.61 19.94
C ASP A 66 10.81 -14.39 19.87
N PHE A 67 11.92 -13.68 19.69
CA PHE A 67 13.26 -14.29 19.68
C PHE A 67 14.34 -13.30 20.11
N THR A 68 15.51 -13.84 20.47
CA THR A 68 16.69 -13.05 20.80
C THR A 68 17.80 -13.36 19.82
N TYR A 69 18.46 -12.31 19.33
CA TYR A 69 19.65 -12.43 18.49
C TYR A 69 20.69 -11.40 18.91
N ASP A 70 21.91 -11.85 19.17
CA ASP A 70 23.04 -10.99 19.59
C ASP A 70 22.70 -10.06 20.76
N GLY A 71 22.02 -10.62 21.79
CA GLY A 71 21.60 -9.89 22.99
C GLY A 71 20.42 -8.92 22.79
N LYS A 72 19.86 -8.81 21.59
CA LYS A 72 18.67 -7.98 21.30
C LYS A 72 17.43 -8.85 21.17
N SER A 73 16.33 -8.42 21.79
CA SER A 73 15.03 -9.07 21.68
C SER A 73 14.21 -8.47 20.54
N TYR A 74 13.54 -9.34 19.80
CA TYR A 74 12.65 -9.01 18.69
C TYR A 74 11.30 -9.67 18.95
N VAL A 75 10.24 -8.89 18.77
CA VAL A 75 8.87 -9.35 19.00
C VAL A 75 8.26 -9.96 17.74
N LYS A 76 7.32 -10.89 17.93
CA LYS A 76 6.43 -11.36 16.86
C LYS A 76 5.76 -10.16 16.17
N GLY A 77 5.61 -10.26 14.86
CA GLY A 77 5.20 -9.15 14.01
C GLY A 77 6.35 -8.32 13.41
N SER A 78 7.60 -8.59 13.79
CA SER A 78 8.79 -8.07 13.09
C SER A 78 8.91 -8.67 11.68
N PHE A 79 9.66 -8.01 10.78
CA PHE A 79 9.92 -8.55 9.45
C PHE A 79 11.34 -9.10 9.34
N MET A 80 11.49 -10.16 8.55
CA MET A 80 12.78 -10.73 8.18
C MET A 80 12.90 -10.81 6.66
N ILE A 81 14.02 -10.33 6.13
CA ILE A 81 14.34 -10.28 4.71
C ILE A 81 15.52 -11.23 4.47
N PRO A 82 15.30 -12.45 3.95
CA PRO A 82 16.39 -13.34 3.60
C PRO A 82 17.21 -12.76 2.43
N VAL A 83 18.53 -12.90 2.50
CA VAL A 83 19.47 -12.41 1.50
C VAL A 83 20.26 -13.57 0.87
N LYS A 84 20.88 -14.43 1.69
CA LYS A 84 21.60 -15.63 1.22
C LYS A 84 20.77 -16.92 1.34
N SER A 85 19.86 -16.96 2.32
CA SER A 85 19.11 -18.14 2.76
C SER A 85 17.75 -18.27 2.08
N ILE A 86 17.70 -18.13 0.75
CA ILE A 86 16.45 -18.00 -0.02
C ILE A 86 16.09 -19.33 -0.70
N PRO A 87 14.84 -19.83 -0.60
CA PRO A 87 14.36 -20.93 -1.44
C PRO A 87 14.42 -20.50 -2.92
N ILE A 88 15.29 -21.14 -3.70
CA ILE A 88 15.49 -20.86 -5.13
C ILE A 88 14.20 -21.22 -5.90
N SER A 89 13.34 -20.23 -6.14
CA SER A 89 12.44 -20.17 -7.32
C SER A 89 11.73 -18.82 -7.56
N LEU A 90 12.08 -17.72 -6.86
CA LEU A 90 11.35 -16.44 -6.99
C LEU A 90 12.20 -15.18 -7.13
N ILE A 91 13.52 -15.24 -6.99
CA ILE A 91 14.34 -14.03 -7.04
C ILE A 91 14.65 -13.69 -8.50
N LYS A 92 14.26 -12.49 -8.92
CA LYS A 92 14.79 -11.86 -10.14
C LYS A 92 16.23 -11.35 -9.95
N LEU A 93 16.64 -11.14 -8.70
CA LEU A 93 17.91 -10.54 -8.28
C LEU A 93 18.87 -11.61 -7.72
N SER A 94 20.18 -11.42 -7.91
CA SER A 94 21.20 -12.16 -7.14
C SER A 94 21.18 -11.76 -5.65
N TYR A 95 21.85 -12.54 -4.79
CA TYR A 95 21.94 -12.19 -3.36
C TYR A 95 22.71 -10.86 -3.12
N VAL A 96 23.66 -10.52 -4.00
CA VAL A 96 24.38 -9.23 -3.97
C VAL A 96 23.42 -8.10 -4.31
N GLU A 97 22.67 -8.24 -5.40
CA GLU A 97 21.68 -7.23 -5.79
C GLU A 97 20.53 -7.10 -4.79
N THR A 98 20.14 -8.21 -4.17
CA THR A 98 19.14 -8.21 -3.09
C THR A 98 19.68 -7.42 -1.90
N ASN A 99 20.91 -7.68 -1.47
CA ASN A 99 21.56 -6.92 -0.40
C ASN A 99 21.63 -5.42 -0.72
N ASP A 100 22.11 -5.07 -1.91
CA ASP A 100 22.26 -3.68 -2.35
C ASP A 100 20.91 -2.97 -2.41
N PHE A 101 19.89 -3.64 -2.95
CA PHE A 101 18.55 -3.09 -3.04
C PHE A 101 17.92 -2.89 -1.65
N VAL A 102 18.01 -3.87 -0.76
CA VAL A 102 17.48 -3.78 0.61
C VAL A 102 18.12 -2.62 1.37
N ASN A 103 19.45 -2.45 1.28
CA ASN A 103 20.16 -1.33 1.90
C ASN A 103 19.78 0.01 1.26
N PHE A 104 19.66 0.08 -0.07
CA PHE A 104 19.22 1.28 -0.77
C PHE A 104 17.82 1.71 -0.30
N ILE A 105 16.84 0.80 -0.29
CA ILE A 105 15.48 1.11 0.14
C ILE A 105 15.44 1.49 1.62
N ALA A 106 16.15 0.75 2.49
CA ALA A 106 16.24 1.09 3.90
C ALA A 106 16.78 2.52 4.11
N SER A 107 17.80 2.92 3.36
CA SER A 107 18.34 4.28 3.43
C SER A 107 17.33 5.36 3.01
N LYS A 108 16.50 5.08 1.99
CA LYS A 108 15.47 6.01 1.49
C LYS A 108 14.35 6.23 2.49
N PHE A 109 13.97 5.18 3.22
CA PHE A 109 12.98 5.26 4.29
C PHE A 109 13.57 5.62 5.66
N GLY A 110 14.91 5.67 5.80
CA GLY A 110 15.57 5.91 7.08
C GLY A 110 15.34 4.77 8.09
N ILE A 111 15.34 3.52 7.62
CA ILE A 111 15.13 2.32 8.42
C ILE A 111 16.49 1.69 8.78
N SER A 112 16.68 1.38 10.06
CA SER A 112 17.84 0.62 10.51
C SER A 112 17.61 -0.87 10.31
N LEU A 113 18.54 -1.53 9.61
CA LEU A 113 18.54 -2.97 9.41
C LEU A 113 19.42 -3.66 10.46
N THR A 114 18.93 -4.74 11.07
CA THR A 114 19.79 -5.62 11.89
C THR A 114 20.25 -6.81 11.05
N PRO A 115 21.56 -6.97 10.77
CA PRO A 115 22.06 -8.12 10.03
C PRO A 115 22.02 -9.40 10.88
N ILE A 116 21.52 -10.49 10.30
CA ILE A 116 21.62 -11.85 10.81
C ILE A 116 22.79 -12.53 10.09
N THR A 117 23.87 -12.77 10.81
CA THR A 117 25.12 -13.34 10.29
C THR A 117 25.34 -14.79 10.70
N LYS A 118 24.63 -15.25 11.74
CA LYS A 118 24.61 -16.65 12.20
C LYS A 118 23.25 -17.27 11.93
N SER A 119 23.24 -18.59 11.68
CA SER A 119 22.00 -19.33 11.46
C SER A 119 21.09 -19.26 12.68
N ILE A 120 19.80 -19.04 12.45
CA ILE A 120 18.73 -19.09 13.44
C ILE A 120 17.55 -19.88 12.87
N GLU A 121 16.85 -20.59 13.74
CA GLU A 121 15.58 -21.25 13.43
C GLU A 121 14.44 -20.46 14.07
N ILE A 122 13.47 -20.07 13.25
CA ILE A 122 12.36 -19.21 13.69
C ILE A 122 11.11 -19.50 12.89
N TYR A 123 9.96 -19.48 13.57
CA TYR A 123 8.68 -19.59 12.88
C TYR A 123 8.33 -18.28 12.18
N VAL A 124 7.96 -18.37 10.91
CA VAL A 124 7.59 -17.22 10.09
C VAL A 124 6.38 -17.49 9.22
N TYR A 125 5.63 -16.43 8.91
CA TYR A 125 4.71 -16.41 7.80
C TYR A 125 5.43 -15.91 6.54
N VAL A 126 5.15 -16.55 5.42
CA VAL A 126 5.65 -16.10 4.12
C VAL A 126 4.66 -15.11 3.51
N LEU A 127 5.15 -13.92 3.18
CA LEU A 127 4.35 -12.85 2.61
C LEU A 127 4.43 -12.86 1.08
N LYS A 128 3.40 -12.31 0.44
CA LYS A 128 3.33 -12.04 -0.99
C LYS A 128 2.86 -10.61 -1.25
N PRO A 129 3.13 -10.02 -2.42
CA PRO A 129 2.44 -8.81 -2.85
C PRO A 129 0.92 -9.01 -2.78
N ILE A 130 0.20 -8.03 -2.22
CA ILE A 130 -1.25 -8.09 -2.05
C ILE A 130 -1.93 -7.13 -3.02
N LYS A 131 -2.92 -7.63 -3.75
CA LYS A 131 -3.85 -6.82 -4.55
C LYS A 131 -5.21 -6.72 -3.85
N ILE A 132 -5.60 -5.51 -3.49
CA ILE A 132 -6.81 -5.21 -2.72
C ILE A 132 -7.90 -4.66 -3.65
N ALA A 133 -9.07 -5.28 -3.60
CA ALA A 133 -10.32 -4.69 -4.08
C ALA A 133 -10.94 -3.89 -2.93
N LEU A 134 -11.02 -2.58 -3.07
CA LEU A 134 -11.69 -1.70 -2.11
C LEU A 134 -13.09 -1.37 -2.62
N TYR A 135 -14.10 -1.76 -1.86
CA TYR A 135 -15.48 -1.50 -2.24
C TYR A 135 -15.78 0.01 -2.21
N GLY A 136 -16.16 0.54 -3.37
CA GLY A 136 -16.60 1.92 -3.57
C GLY A 136 -17.94 2.02 -4.31
N GLY A 137 -18.81 1.01 -4.10
CA GLY A 137 -20.18 0.96 -4.61
C GLY A 137 -21.17 1.75 -3.74
N HIS A 138 -22.47 1.53 -3.90
CA HIS A 138 -23.45 2.37 -3.20
C HIS A 138 -23.37 2.25 -1.67
N GLY A 139 -23.07 3.37 -1.04
CA GLY A 139 -23.17 3.61 0.40
C GLY A 139 -21.81 3.72 1.09
N GLY A 140 -20.78 3.14 0.48
CA GLY A 140 -19.50 2.96 1.15
C GLY A 140 -18.67 4.22 1.29
N LEU A 141 -17.91 4.29 2.38
CA LEU A 141 -16.97 5.37 2.67
C LEU A 141 -15.52 4.85 2.55
N PRO A 142 -15.00 4.62 1.33
CA PRO A 142 -13.75 3.87 1.12
C PRO A 142 -12.47 4.66 1.38
N THR A 143 -12.49 5.99 1.27
CA THR A 143 -11.24 6.76 1.20
C THR A 143 -10.33 6.65 2.44
N PRO A 144 -10.81 6.43 3.68
CA PRO A 144 -9.95 6.13 4.82
C PRO A 144 -9.14 4.84 4.63
N TYR A 145 -9.76 3.77 4.13
CA TYR A 145 -9.04 2.55 3.75
C TYR A 145 -8.14 2.76 2.53
N LEU A 146 -8.56 3.59 1.57
CA LEU A 146 -7.71 3.96 0.44
C LEU A 146 -6.41 4.61 0.94
N GLU A 147 -6.50 5.59 1.83
CA GLU A 147 -5.36 6.28 2.44
C GLU A 147 -4.49 5.27 3.19
N LEU A 148 -5.08 4.53 4.13
CA LEU A 148 -4.39 3.54 4.96
C LEU A 148 -3.61 2.52 4.10
N PHE A 149 -4.25 1.86 3.14
CA PHE A 149 -3.57 0.82 2.35
C PHE A 149 -2.62 1.42 1.30
N SER A 150 -3.02 2.48 0.58
CA SER A 150 -2.18 3.04 -0.49
C SER A 150 -0.93 3.72 0.07
N THR A 151 -1.02 4.42 1.20
CA THR A 151 0.15 5.06 1.82
C THR A 151 1.18 4.01 2.26
N LEU A 152 0.77 2.81 2.63
CA LEU A 152 1.67 1.72 2.99
C LEU A 152 2.19 0.94 1.77
N GLY A 153 1.86 1.37 0.56
CA GLY A 153 2.37 0.80 -0.68
C GLY A 153 1.58 -0.41 -1.20
N PHE A 154 0.40 -0.71 -0.67
CA PHE A 154 -0.46 -1.75 -1.25
C PHE A 154 -1.04 -1.33 -2.59
N THR A 155 -1.29 -2.29 -3.47
CA THR A 155 -2.05 -2.05 -4.70
C THR A 155 -3.55 -2.12 -4.38
N VAL A 156 -4.23 -0.99 -4.48
CA VAL A 156 -5.65 -0.84 -4.14
C VAL A 156 -6.41 -0.36 -5.37
N ASP A 157 -7.38 -1.13 -5.83
CA ASP A 157 -8.30 -0.75 -6.90
C ASP A 157 -9.73 -0.68 -6.35
N PHE A 158 -10.52 0.24 -6.86
CA PHE A 158 -11.93 0.30 -6.51
C PHE A 158 -12.74 -0.77 -7.24
N VAL A 159 -13.72 -1.34 -6.55
CA VAL A 159 -14.76 -2.19 -7.13
C VAL A 159 -16.14 -1.71 -6.69
N ASP A 160 -17.09 -1.69 -7.62
CA ASP A 160 -18.50 -1.40 -7.32
C ASP A 160 -19.40 -2.64 -7.43
N ASP A 161 -20.69 -2.43 -7.19
CA ASP A 161 -21.71 -3.47 -7.15
C ASP A 161 -21.81 -4.27 -8.46
N ASN A 162 -21.74 -3.55 -9.58
CA ASN A 162 -21.86 -4.14 -10.91
C ASN A 162 -20.62 -4.95 -11.25
N GLU A 163 -19.44 -4.43 -10.90
CA GLU A 163 -18.18 -5.14 -11.08
C GLU A 163 -18.10 -6.41 -10.23
N ILE A 164 -18.57 -6.36 -8.97
CA ILE A 164 -18.63 -7.54 -8.10
C ILE A 164 -19.58 -8.59 -8.70
N ARG A 165 -20.79 -8.21 -9.12
CA ARG A 165 -21.74 -9.11 -9.79
C ARG A 165 -21.17 -9.70 -11.09
N ALA A 166 -20.39 -8.92 -11.83
CA ALA A 166 -19.68 -9.37 -13.04
C ALA A 166 -18.44 -10.24 -12.75
N GLY A 167 -18.15 -10.56 -11.48
CA GLY A 167 -17.05 -11.44 -11.09
C GLY A 167 -15.66 -10.80 -11.07
N ALA A 168 -15.58 -9.47 -10.97
CA ALA A 168 -14.32 -8.73 -10.96
C ALA A 168 -13.34 -9.20 -9.86
N LEU A 169 -13.85 -9.67 -8.71
CA LEU A 169 -13.01 -10.13 -7.59
C LEU A 169 -12.02 -11.22 -8.01
N LYS A 170 -12.52 -12.25 -8.71
CA LYS A 170 -11.69 -13.35 -9.22
C LYS A 170 -11.04 -13.01 -10.56
N SER A 171 -11.79 -12.46 -11.51
CA SER A 171 -11.30 -12.26 -12.88
C SER A 171 -10.15 -11.25 -12.97
N ARG A 172 -10.08 -10.29 -12.05
CA ARG A 172 -8.97 -9.34 -11.93
C ARG A 172 -7.89 -9.78 -10.93
N GLY A 173 -8.02 -10.98 -10.34
CA GLY A 173 -7.02 -11.59 -9.47
C GLY A 173 -6.77 -10.82 -8.17
N TYR A 174 -7.83 -10.37 -7.48
CA TYR A 174 -7.68 -9.76 -6.16
C TYR A 174 -7.43 -10.81 -5.08
N ASP A 175 -6.65 -10.45 -4.06
CA ASP A 175 -6.40 -11.29 -2.90
C ASP A 175 -7.40 -11.02 -1.78
N ILE A 176 -7.87 -9.78 -1.65
CA ILE A 176 -8.73 -9.33 -0.55
C ILE A 176 -9.80 -8.38 -1.10
N LEU A 177 -11.03 -8.54 -0.59
CA LEU A 177 -12.07 -7.51 -0.63
C LEU A 177 -12.10 -6.76 0.71
N VAL A 178 -11.96 -5.44 0.66
CA VAL A 178 -12.15 -4.54 1.79
C VAL A 178 -13.48 -3.82 1.64
N VAL A 179 -14.37 -3.95 2.62
CA VAL A 179 -15.67 -3.28 2.63
C VAL A 179 -15.72 -2.25 3.77
N PRO A 180 -15.79 -0.95 3.46
CA PRO A 180 -15.81 0.10 4.48
C PRO A 180 -17.12 0.10 5.29
N GLY A 181 -17.24 1.08 6.19
CA GLY A 181 -18.55 1.46 6.72
C GLY A 181 -19.33 2.33 5.73
N ASP A 182 -20.61 2.53 6.03
CA ASP A 182 -21.52 3.34 5.23
C ASP A 182 -22.00 4.57 6.02
N GLY A 183 -22.40 5.61 5.30
CA GLY A 183 -23.11 6.77 5.85
C GLY A 183 -24.64 6.62 5.80
N SER A 184 -25.15 5.42 5.54
CA SER A 184 -26.55 5.18 5.12
C SER A 184 -27.10 3.89 5.75
N ASN A 185 -28.07 3.23 5.09
CA ASN A 185 -28.41 1.83 5.38
C ASN A 185 -28.27 0.97 4.11
N ALA A 186 -27.67 1.50 3.05
CA ALA A 186 -27.70 0.92 1.71
C ALA A 186 -26.76 -0.29 1.60
N GLU A 187 -25.55 -0.25 2.19
CA GLU A 187 -24.54 -1.32 1.98
C GLU A 187 -25.03 -2.71 2.36
N LEU A 188 -25.96 -2.81 3.32
CA LEU A 188 -26.56 -4.08 3.70
C LEU A 188 -27.30 -4.74 2.52
N ILE A 189 -28.01 -3.95 1.72
CA ILE A 189 -28.83 -4.46 0.62
C ILE A 189 -28.17 -4.30 -0.75
N THR A 190 -27.15 -3.44 -0.89
CA THR A 190 -26.57 -3.07 -2.20
C THR A 190 -25.98 -4.25 -2.97
N PHE A 191 -25.35 -5.20 -2.26
CA PHE A 191 -24.79 -6.39 -2.93
C PHE A 191 -25.89 -7.22 -3.61
N GLY A 192 -27.09 -7.24 -3.04
CA GLY A 192 -28.16 -8.15 -3.42
C GLY A 192 -27.72 -9.62 -3.30
N SER A 193 -28.59 -10.52 -3.76
CA SER A 193 -28.38 -11.95 -3.59
C SER A 193 -27.21 -12.46 -4.46
N GLU A 194 -27.11 -11.91 -5.68
CA GLU A 194 -26.06 -12.20 -6.63
C GLU A 194 -24.69 -11.67 -6.17
N GLY A 195 -24.60 -10.41 -5.76
CA GLY A 195 -23.33 -9.85 -5.29
C GLY A 195 -22.84 -10.53 -4.01
N GLY A 196 -23.76 -10.83 -3.08
CA GLY A 196 -23.46 -11.61 -1.88
C GLY A 196 -22.91 -13.00 -2.21
N ALA A 197 -23.51 -13.70 -3.17
CA ALA A 197 -23.03 -15.00 -3.65
C ALA A 197 -21.64 -14.90 -4.31
N MET A 198 -21.38 -13.85 -5.10
CA MET A 198 -20.06 -13.64 -5.71
C MET A 198 -18.97 -13.38 -4.66
N ILE A 199 -19.29 -12.64 -3.60
CA ILE A 199 -18.37 -12.41 -2.47
C ILE A 199 -18.15 -13.73 -1.70
N GLN A 200 -19.21 -14.48 -1.40
CA GLN A 200 -19.08 -15.78 -0.73
C GLN A 200 -18.22 -16.76 -1.54
N ASP A 201 -18.40 -16.82 -2.86
CA ASP A 201 -17.60 -17.66 -3.75
C ASP A 201 -16.13 -17.21 -3.81
N PHE A 202 -15.88 -15.91 -3.84
CA PHE A 202 -14.54 -15.34 -3.73
C PHE A 202 -13.84 -15.77 -2.44
N VAL A 203 -14.46 -15.54 -1.28
CA VAL A 203 -13.87 -15.88 0.02
C VAL A 203 -13.73 -17.40 0.17
N LYS A 204 -14.76 -18.17 -0.18
CA LYS A 204 -14.73 -19.65 -0.12
C LYS A 204 -13.55 -20.23 -0.87
N SER A 205 -13.17 -19.64 -2.00
CA SER A 205 -12.05 -20.09 -2.84
C SER A 205 -10.65 -19.64 -2.37
N GLY A 206 -10.54 -18.91 -1.25
CA GLY A 206 -9.26 -18.45 -0.69
C GLY A 206 -9.07 -16.93 -0.70
N GLY A 207 -10.03 -16.17 -1.21
CA GLY A 207 -10.03 -14.71 -1.10
C GLY A 207 -10.22 -14.23 0.35
N GLY A 208 -9.66 -13.08 0.67
CA GLY A 208 -9.80 -12.43 1.96
C GLY A 208 -11.00 -11.49 2.06
N TYR A 209 -11.54 -11.32 3.27
CA TYR A 209 -12.54 -10.29 3.56
C TYR A 209 -12.16 -9.48 4.80
N ILE A 210 -12.08 -8.16 4.66
CA ILE A 210 -11.83 -7.21 5.75
C ILE A 210 -12.94 -6.17 5.72
N SER A 211 -13.53 -5.82 6.86
CA SER A 211 -14.55 -4.77 6.89
C SER A 211 -14.64 -4.01 8.19
N SER A 212 -15.24 -2.82 8.14
CA SER A 212 -15.66 -2.05 9.32
C SER A 212 -17.15 -1.71 9.27
N CYS A 213 -17.78 -1.55 10.43
CA CYS A 213 -19.15 -1.03 10.56
C CYS A 213 -20.14 -1.70 9.60
N ALA A 214 -20.70 -0.99 8.61
CA ALA A 214 -21.72 -1.50 7.69
C ALA A 214 -21.27 -2.73 6.88
N GLY A 215 -20.02 -2.78 6.39
CA GLY A 215 -19.48 -4.01 5.80
C GLY A 215 -19.43 -5.18 6.79
N SER A 216 -19.18 -4.92 8.07
CA SER A 216 -19.20 -5.94 9.11
C SER A 216 -20.61 -6.39 9.48
N TRP A 217 -21.58 -5.47 9.49
CA TRP A 217 -22.99 -5.80 9.58
C TRP A 217 -23.40 -6.72 8.42
N ALA A 218 -22.92 -6.41 7.20
CA ALA A 218 -23.22 -7.16 5.98
C ALA A 218 -22.59 -8.57 5.96
N ALA A 219 -21.56 -8.85 6.75
CA ALA A 219 -20.88 -10.15 6.73
C ALA A 219 -21.21 -11.05 7.94
N ALA A 220 -21.87 -10.51 8.97
CA ALA A 220 -22.22 -11.22 10.19
C ALA A 220 -23.60 -11.90 10.13
N LEU A 221 -23.86 -12.80 11.08
CA LEU A 221 -25.15 -13.49 11.22
C LEU A 221 -26.22 -12.56 11.80
N GLY A 222 -27.46 -12.70 11.33
CA GLY A 222 -28.62 -12.00 11.87
C GLY A 222 -29.23 -10.92 10.98
N CYS A 223 -28.58 -10.62 9.84
CA CYS A 223 -29.10 -9.69 8.82
C CYS A 223 -29.88 -10.36 7.67
N VAL A 224 -29.75 -11.68 7.50
CA VAL A 224 -30.53 -12.43 6.51
C VAL A 224 -32.02 -12.35 6.85
N GLY A 225 -32.83 -11.97 5.86
CA GLY A 225 -34.27 -11.74 6.02
C GLY A 225 -34.65 -10.29 6.37
N TRP A 226 -33.69 -9.38 6.55
CA TRP A 226 -33.97 -7.94 6.68
C TRP A 226 -34.50 -7.37 5.36
N ASP A 227 -33.98 -7.89 4.26
CA ASP A 227 -34.45 -7.66 2.90
C ASP A 227 -34.37 -9.00 2.14
N PRO A 228 -35.34 -9.34 1.29
CA PRO A 228 -35.32 -10.60 0.51
C PRO A 228 -34.09 -10.75 -0.41
N SER A 229 -33.45 -9.65 -0.79
CA SER A 229 -32.24 -9.64 -1.60
C SER A 229 -30.95 -9.77 -0.77
N TYR A 230 -31.01 -9.63 0.54
CA TYR A 230 -29.83 -9.74 1.40
C TYR A 230 -29.31 -11.18 1.44
N ASN A 231 -28.06 -11.41 1.02
CA ASN A 231 -27.43 -12.73 1.07
C ASN A 231 -25.90 -12.68 1.27
N LEU A 232 -25.43 -11.96 2.29
CA LEU A 232 -24.02 -12.02 2.68
C LEU A 232 -23.89 -12.42 4.15
N GLN A 233 -23.23 -13.55 4.38
CA GLN A 233 -22.81 -14.07 5.69
C GLN A 233 -21.53 -14.87 5.50
N LEU A 234 -20.49 -14.52 6.25
CA LEU A 234 -19.14 -15.05 6.09
C LEU A 234 -18.54 -15.58 7.40
N ILE A 235 -19.15 -15.32 8.55
CA ILE A 235 -18.58 -15.70 9.84
C ILE A 235 -19.64 -16.19 10.82
N ASN A 236 -19.30 -17.18 11.66
CA ASN A 236 -20.16 -17.65 12.76
C ASN A 236 -20.17 -16.67 13.95
N ALA A 237 -20.58 -15.43 13.71
CA ALA A 237 -20.77 -14.41 14.73
C ALA A 237 -22.11 -13.71 14.49
N LYS A 238 -23.03 -13.82 15.44
CA LYS A 238 -24.33 -13.13 15.41
C LYS A 238 -24.17 -11.70 15.85
N ILE A 239 -24.93 -10.79 15.28
CA ILE A 239 -24.94 -9.41 15.74
C ILE A 239 -25.79 -9.34 17.01
N TRP A 240 -25.15 -8.95 18.12
CA TRP A 240 -25.74 -8.91 19.44
C TRP A 240 -26.70 -7.73 19.61
N ASN A 241 -26.36 -6.56 19.07
CA ASN A 241 -27.14 -5.33 19.17
C ASN A 241 -28.28 -5.25 18.13
N VAL A 242 -28.98 -6.36 17.93
CA VAL A 242 -30.19 -6.48 17.13
C VAL A 242 -31.30 -7.08 17.99
N ILE A 243 -32.44 -6.40 18.06
CA ILE A 243 -33.65 -6.96 18.67
C ILE A 243 -34.58 -7.46 17.57
N GLU A 244 -35.05 -8.70 17.75
CA GLU A 244 -36.10 -9.30 16.94
C GLU A 244 -37.47 -8.76 17.40
N GLY A 245 -38.20 -8.14 16.47
CA GLY A 245 -39.58 -7.71 16.67
C GLY A 245 -40.47 -8.26 15.56
N VAL A 246 -41.78 -8.28 15.78
CA VAL A 246 -42.77 -8.81 14.82
C VAL A 246 -42.56 -8.19 13.43
N GLY A 247 -41.94 -8.94 12.52
CA GLY A 247 -41.76 -8.59 11.12
C GLY A 247 -40.66 -7.59 10.77
N VAL A 248 -39.90 -7.03 11.73
CA VAL A 248 -38.79 -6.10 11.45
C VAL A 248 -37.69 -6.25 12.50
N PHE A 249 -36.44 -6.43 12.06
CA PHE A 249 -35.27 -6.35 12.94
C PHE A 249 -34.91 -4.88 13.22
N LYS A 250 -34.71 -4.53 14.50
CA LYS A 250 -34.32 -3.18 14.89
C LYS A 250 -32.86 -3.15 15.35
N LYS A 251 -32.02 -2.36 14.66
CA LYS A 251 -30.68 -2.00 15.13
C LYS A 251 -30.78 -1.28 16.46
N LEU A 252 -30.07 -1.76 17.48
CA LEU A 252 -29.78 -0.97 18.66
C LEU A 252 -28.49 -0.20 18.41
N TYR A 253 -28.61 1.12 18.43
CA TYR A 253 -27.50 2.04 18.20
C TYR A 253 -26.68 2.19 19.49
N PRO A 254 -25.41 1.74 19.52
CA PRO A 254 -24.57 1.78 20.73
C PRO A 254 -24.01 3.17 21.07
N GLY A 255 -23.91 4.09 20.10
CA GLY A 255 -23.30 5.40 20.32
C GLY A 255 -22.24 5.77 19.26
N ILE A 256 -21.67 6.97 19.41
CA ILE A 256 -20.63 7.54 18.54
C ILE A 256 -19.58 8.25 19.40
N GLY A 257 -18.30 8.02 19.08
CA GLY A 257 -17.17 8.75 19.66
C GLY A 257 -15.93 7.89 19.80
N VAL A 258 -15.10 8.19 20.80
CA VAL A 258 -13.88 7.42 21.09
C VAL A 258 -14.10 6.54 22.31
N MET A 259 -13.79 5.25 22.20
CA MET A 259 -13.81 4.32 23.34
C MET A 259 -12.44 3.71 23.57
N THR A 260 -12.21 3.22 24.77
CA THR A 260 -11.05 2.39 25.09
C THR A 260 -11.43 0.92 24.94
N PHE A 261 -10.57 0.17 24.27
CA PHE A 261 -10.74 -1.24 23.97
C PHE A 261 -9.59 -2.03 24.58
N LYS A 262 -9.80 -3.34 24.75
CA LYS A 262 -8.76 -4.29 25.18
C LYS A 262 -8.65 -5.48 24.23
N ILE A 263 -7.42 -5.97 24.06
CA ILE A 263 -7.14 -7.23 23.37
C ILE A 263 -7.48 -8.39 24.31
N ALA A 264 -8.26 -9.37 23.85
CA ALA A 264 -8.48 -10.61 24.61
C ALA A 264 -7.54 -11.73 24.23
N LYS A 265 -7.04 -11.74 22.98
CA LYS A 265 -6.24 -12.83 22.45
C LYS A 265 -5.00 -12.30 21.74
N THR A 266 -3.90 -12.29 22.46
CA THR A 266 -2.61 -11.73 22.03
C THR A 266 -1.89 -12.58 20.97
N ASP A 267 -2.37 -13.80 20.67
CA ASP A 267 -1.74 -14.70 19.72
C ASP A 267 -2.23 -14.56 18.28
N ASN A 268 -3.42 -14.00 18.06
CA ASN A 268 -3.94 -13.78 16.71
C ASN A 268 -3.11 -12.68 16.01
N PRO A 269 -2.58 -12.91 14.78
CA PRO A 269 -1.72 -11.94 14.12
C PRO A 269 -2.35 -10.57 13.86
N VAL A 270 -3.69 -10.50 13.77
CA VAL A 270 -4.43 -9.23 13.57
C VAL A 270 -4.08 -8.19 14.65
N VAL A 271 -3.84 -8.62 15.90
CA VAL A 271 -3.60 -7.71 17.03
C VAL A 271 -2.12 -7.57 17.40
N TRP A 272 -1.19 -8.10 16.59
CA TRP A 272 0.24 -8.00 16.91
C TRP A 272 0.76 -6.56 16.88
N GLY A 273 1.50 -6.21 17.93
CA GLY A 273 2.05 -4.87 18.14
C GLY A 273 1.01 -3.81 18.47
N ILE A 274 -0.23 -4.21 18.76
CA ILE A 274 -1.24 -3.35 19.37
C ILE A 274 -1.08 -3.44 20.91
N PRO A 275 -1.07 -2.31 21.65
CA PRO A 275 -1.08 -2.31 23.10
C PRO A 275 -2.27 -3.08 23.66
N GLU A 276 -2.13 -3.63 24.87
CA GLU A 276 -3.21 -4.37 25.55
C GLU A 276 -4.50 -3.56 25.63
N THR A 277 -4.39 -2.27 25.97
CA THR A 277 -5.48 -1.30 25.97
C THR A 277 -5.19 -0.13 25.04
N PHE A 278 -6.16 0.28 24.23
CA PHE A 278 -5.99 1.35 23.25
C PHE A 278 -7.30 2.06 22.93
N ASN A 279 -7.21 3.27 22.38
CA ASN A 279 -8.38 4.04 21.96
C ASN A 279 -8.66 3.88 20.47
N MET A 280 -9.94 3.83 20.10
CA MET A 280 -10.38 3.73 18.71
C MET A 280 -11.74 4.39 18.52
N VAL A 281 -12.04 4.81 17.29
CA VAL A 281 -13.34 5.38 16.96
C VAL A 281 -14.41 4.29 16.95
N TRP A 282 -15.51 4.56 17.65
CA TRP A 282 -16.74 3.79 17.64
C TRP A 282 -17.83 4.59 16.92
N TRP A 283 -18.48 3.97 15.94
CA TRP A 283 -19.52 4.63 15.16
C TRP A 283 -20.65 3.65 14.83
N GLN A 284 -21.54 3.40 15.79
CA GLN A 284 -22.74 2.59 15.58
C GLN A 284 -22.50 1.15 15.06
N GLY A 285 -21.29 0.64 15.24
CA GLY A 285 -20.85 -0.63 14.70
C GLY A 285 -21.60 -1.84 15.24
N PRO A 286 -21.50 -3.00 14.56
CA PRO A 286 -21.99 -4.26 15.11
C PRO A 286 -21.15 -4.68 16.31
N ILE A 287 -21.83 -5.22 17.32
CA ILE A 287 -21.25 -5.94 18.45
C ILE A 287 -21.55 -7.43 18.23
N PHE A 288 -20.59 -8.30 18.48
CA PHE A 288 -20.68 -9.69 18.07
C PHE A 288 -20.97 -10.64 19.23
N ASP A 289 -21.75 -11.67 18.93
CA ASP A 289 -21.95 -12.85 19.76
C ASP A 289 -21.43 -14.07 19.00
N VAL A 290 -20.29 -14.61 19.44
CA VAL A 290 -19.61 -15.72 18.75
C VAL A 290 -20.42 -17.00 18.93
N VAL A 291 -20.79 -17.63 17.81
CA VAL A 291 -21.54 -18.89 17.77
C VAL A 291 -20.73 -19.97 17.07
N SER A 292 -21.18 -21.22 17.14
CA SER A 292 -20.51 -22.35 16.48
C SER A 292 -21.48 -23.09 15.56
N ASN A 293 -20.99 -23.54 14.41
CA ASN A 293 -21.68 -24.46 13.49
C ASN A 293 -23.03 -23.95 12.94
N VAL A 294 -23.14 -22.64 12.64
CA VAL A 294 -24.35 -22.07 11.99
C VAL A 294 -24.20 -22.07 10.47
N LEU A 295 -23.07 -21.59 9.95
CA LEU A 295 -22.79 -21.55 8.51
C LEU A 295 -21.95 -22.77 8.10
N PRO A 296 -22.31 -23.46 7.00
CA PRO A 296 -21.66 -24.72 6.60
C PRO A 296 -20.19 -24.56 6.19
N TYR A 297 -19.78 -23.38 5.72
CA TYR A 297 -18.42 -23.11 5.29
C TYR A 297 -17.62 -22.26 6.27
N ALA A 298 -18.24 -21.75 7.35
CA ALA A 298 -17.54 -20.87 8.27
C ALA A 298 -16.92 -21.65 9.43
N SER A 299 -15.69 -21.28 9.83
CA SER A 299 -15.10 -21.78 11.08
C SER A 299 -15.85 -21.21 12.30
N LYS A 300 -15.51 -21.73 13.48
CA LYS A 300 -15.81 -21.01 14.72
C LYS A 300 -15.15 -19.63 14.66
N ALA A 301 -15.91 -18.59 15.01
CA ALA A 301 -15.38 -17.24 15.08
C ALA A 301 -14.56 -17.05 16.36
N GLU A 302 -13.61 -16.13 16.30
CA GLU A 302 -12.73 -15.76 17.39
C GLU A 302 -12.90 -14.28 17.71
N GLY A 303 -13.29 -13.95 18.95
CA GLY A 303 -13.31 -12.57 19.45
C GLY A 303 -11.90 -12.10 19.80
N LEU A 304 -11.47 -10.98 19.21
CA LEU A 304 -10.12 -10.45 19.32
C LEU A 304 -10.03 -9.24 20.26
N VAL A 305 -11.00 -8.33 20.14
CA VAL A 305 -11.03 -7.04 20.83
C VAL A 305 -12.41 -6.84 21.45
N PHE A 306 -12.44 -6.24 22.65
CA PHE A 306 -13.63 -6.03 23.46
C PHE A 306 -13.67 -4.56 23.89
N GLU A 307 -14.86 -4.00 24.09
CA GLU A 307 -14.95 -2.72 24.79
C GLU A 307 -14.38 -2.88 26.21
N TYR A 308 -13.65 -1.85 26.66
CA TYR A 308 -13.00 -1.86 27.96
C TYR A 308 -13.48 -0.72 28.85
N ALA A 309 -13.52 0.50 28.30
CA ALA A 309 -13.96 1.68 29.04
C ALA A 309 -14.48 2.78 28.11
N PHE A 310 -15.33 3.64 28.65
CA PHE A 310 -15.78 4.86 28.00
C PHE A 310 -14.75 5.97 28.15
N THR A 311 -14.58 6.80 27.11
CA THR A 311 -13.82 8.05 27.22
C THR A 311 -14.77 9.23 27.35
N SER A 312 -14.24 10.40 27.74
CA SER A 312 -14.99 11.65 27.72
C SER A 312 -15.46 12.05 26.31
N SER A 313 -14.84 11.52 25.26
CA SER A 313 -15.19 11.77 23.86
C SER A 313 -16.17 10.74 23.30
N PHE A 314 -16.90 10.02 24.16
CA PHE A 314 -17.94 9.08 23.74
C PHE A 314 -19.34 9.61 24.08
N THR A 315 -20.28 9.45 23.15
CA THR A 315 -21.70 9.71 23.39
C THR A 315 -22.50 8.45 23.09
N ALA A 316 -23.15 7.90 24.12
CA ALA A 316 -24.10 6.80 23.94
C ALA A 316 -25.36 7.31 23.24
N ALA A 317 -25.99 6.47 22.42
CA ALA A 317 -27.09 6.89 21.56
C ALA A 317 -28.32 7.40 22.33
N GLU A 318 -28.53 6.88 23.54
CA GLU A 318 -29.59 7.31 24.46
C GLU A 318 -29.47 8.78 24.90
N TYR A 319 -28.28 9.38 24.75
CA TYR A 319 -27.99 10.74 25.19
C TYR A 319 -27.69 11.72 24.04
N TYR A 320 -27.92 11.35 22.77
CA TYR A 320 -27.69 12.28 21.65
C TYR A 320 -28.46 13.59 21.78
N SER A 321 -29.67 13.60 22.32
CA SER A 321 -30.43 14.84 22.51
C SER A 321 -30.01 15.63 23.75
N ASN A 322 -29.24 15.05 24.68
CA ASN A 322 -28.84 15.71 25.92
C ASN A 322 -27.58 15.05 26.52
N ILE A 323 -26.40 15.49 26.06
CA ILE A 323 -25.12 14.98 26.56
C ILE A 323 -24.86 15.32 28.03
N THR A 324 -25.40 16.42 28.55
CA THR A 324 -25.27 16.78 29.97
C THR A 324 -25.88 15.71 30.87
N ALA A 325 -27.02 15.13 30.46
CA ALA A 325 -27.63 14.02 31.19
C ALA A 325 -26.74 12.76 31.23
N GLN A 326 -25.89 12.53 30.21
CA GLN A 326 -24.91 11.43 30.25
C GLN A 326 -23.86 11.68 31.32
N LEU A 327 -23.39 12.92 31.47
CA LEU A 327 -22.39 13.29 32.48
C LEU A 327 -22.93 13.12 33.90
N GLU A 328 -24.23 13.39 34.11
CA GLU A 328 -24.89 13.24 35.41
C GLU A 328 -25.22 11.77 35.74
N LYS A 329 -25.73 11.01 34.77
CA LYS A 329 -26.25 9.65 34.99
C LYS A 329 -25.22 8.54 34.74
N GLY A 330 -24.14 8.84 34.03
CA GLY A 330 -23.16 7.84 33.60
C GLY A 330 -23.70 6.90 32.51
N PHE A 331 -23.06 5.74 32.36
CA PHE A 331 -23.30 4.79 31.26
C PHE A 331 -24.12 3.55 31.65
N ASN A 332 -24.38 3.32 32.94
CA ASN A 332 -24.80 2.03 33.50
C ASN A 332 -26.10 1.42 32.92
N GLU A 333 -26.90 2.21 32.20
CA GLU A 333 -28.17 1.77 31.59
C GLU A 333 -28.13 1.73 30.05
N THR A 334 -27.04 2.20 29.44
CA THR A 334 -26.91 2.31 27.99
C THR A 334 -26.75 0.95 27.32
N THR A 335 -27.19 0.85 26.07
CA THR A 335 -27.04 -0.36 25.25
C THR A 335 -25.59 -0.83 25.18
N VAL A 336 -24.65 0.10 25.00
CA VAL A 336 -23.22 -0.18 24.89
C VAL A 336 -22.62 -0.63 26.24
N TYR A 337 -23.09 -0.11 27.37
CA TYR A 337 -22.67 -0.60 28.69
C TYR A 337 -23.07 -2.07 28.88
N LYS A 338 -24.28 -2.45 28.47
CA LYS A 338 -24.73 -3.86 28.57
C LYS A 338 -23.86 -4.80 27.73
N ALA A 339 -23.40 -4.36 26.56
CA ALA A 339 -22.48 -5.14 25.74
C ALA A 339 -21.11 -5.31 26.41
N LEU A 340 -20.57 -4.21 26.95
CA LEU A 340 -19.31 -4.18 27.69
C LEU A 340 -19.37 -5.09 28.92
N ASP A 341 -20.45 -4.99 29.71
CA ASP A 341 -20.67 -5.79 30.92
C ASP A 341 -20.78 -7.29 30.62
N GLN A 342 -21.40 -7.65 29.49
CA GLN A 342 -21.48 -9.03 29.01
C GLN A 342 -20.19 -9.54 28.35
N GLY A 343 -19.16 -8.69 28.22
CA GLY A 343 -17.90 -9.03 27.58
C GLY A 343 -18.09 -9.50 26.14
N LYS A 344 -18.85 -8.76 25.33
CA LYS A 344 -19.04 -9.08 23.91
C LYS A 344 -17.88 -8.58 23.05
N PRO A 345 -17.38 -9.37 22.09
CA PRO A 345 -16.33 -8.90 21.19
C PRO A 345 -16.86 -7.89 20.16
N VAL A 346 -15.99 -6.96 19.78
CA VAL A 346 -16.23 -5.96 18.73
C VAL A 346 -15.31 -6.09 17.53
N VAL A 347 -14.30 -6.94 17.63
CA VAL A 347 -13.52 -7.39 16.48
C VAL A 347 -13.51 -8.91 16.51
N VAL A 348 -13.90 -9.52 15.38
CA VAL A 348 -13.93 -10.97 15.25
C VAL A 348 -13.17 -11.42 14.02
N SER A 349 -12.58 -12.61 14.08
CA SER A 349 -11.97 -13.26 12.92
C SER A 349 -12.43 -14.71 12.78
N GLY A 350 -12.33 -15.25 11.57
CA GLY A 350 -12.64 -16.64 11.27
C GLY A 350 -12.24 -16.98 9.83
N SER A 351 -12.71 -18.12 9.33
CA SER A 351 -12.59 -18.49 7.92
C SER A 351 -13.95 -18.80 7.31
N TYR A 352 -14.04 -18.67 5.99
CA TYR A 352 -15.16 -19.14 5.17
C TYR A 352 -14.59 -19.90 3.98
N GLY A 353 -14.80 -21.22 3.94
CA GLY A 353 -14.05 -22.10 3.04
C GLY A 353 -12.55 -21.98 3.30
N SER A 354 -11.77 -21.70 2.24
CA SER A 354 -10.32 -21.51 2.33
C SER A 354 -9.91 -20.06 2.64
N GLY A 355 -10.84 -19.10 2.60
CA GLY A 355 -10.57 -17.69 2.85
C GLY A 355 -10.66 -17.32 4.32
N ARG A 356 -9.94 -16.28 4.73
CA ARG A 356 -9.97 -15.71 6.09
C ARG A 356 -10.76 -14.40 6.10
N VAL A 357 -11.49 -14.17 7.19
CA VAL A 357 -12.45 -13.08 7.37
C VAL A 357 -12.12 -12.35 8.67
N VAL A 358 -12.04 -11.01 8.63
CA VAL A 358 -11.88 -10.16 9.82
C VAL A 358 -12.91 -9.04 9.76
N LEU A 359 -13.78 -8.99 10.78
CA LEU A 359 -14.82 -7.97 10.90
C LEU A 359 -14.50 -7.03 12.06
N PHE A 360 -14.50 -5.74 11.77
CA PHE A 360 -14.41 -4.67 12.75
C PHE A 360 -15.80 -4.08 12.97
N GLY A 361 -16.32 -4.18 14.18
CA GLY A 361 -17.38 -3.32 14.68
C GLY A 361 -16.98 -1.83 14.67
N PRO A 362 -15.84 -1.48 15.30
CA PRO A 362 -15.32 -0.11 15.33
C PRO A 362 -14.64 0.28 14.01
N HIS A 363 -14.09 1.49 13.97
CA HIS A 363 -13.34 2.02 12.84
C HIS A 363 -11.84 2.14 13.17
N PRO A 364 -11.06 1.07 12.95
CA PRO A 364 -9.60 1.09 13.08
C PRO A 364 -8.89 1.90 11.98
N GLU A 365 -9.61 2.41 11.00
CA GLU A 365 -9.09 3.26 9.92
C GLU A 365 -9.18 4.77 10.21
N PHE A 366 -9.96 5.20 11.22
CA PHE A 366 -10.15 6.61 11.58
C PHE A 366 -9.32 7.09 12.77
N LYS A 367 -8.57 8.18 12.58
CA LYS A 367 -7.99 8.91 13.72
C LYS A 367 -9.07 9.38 14.71
N THR A 368 -8.73 9.43 15.99
CA THR A 368 -9.65 9.65 17.13
C THR A 368 -10.09 11.12 17.33
N GLU A 369 -10.10 11.93 16.28
CA GLU A 369 -10.60 13.31 16.31
C GLU A 369 -11.92 13.43 15.56
N LEU A 370 -12.77 14.41 15.89
CA LEU A 370 -14.13 14.51 15.35
C LEU A 370 -14.20 14.62 13.81
N VAL A 371 -13.21 15.23 13.16
CA VAL A 371 -13.13 15.25 11.68
C VAL A 371 -12.65 13.93 11.06
N LEU A 372 -12.15 12.98 11.85
CA LEU A 372 -11.66 11.67 11.38
C LEU A 372 -10.53 11.77 10.32
N ASN A 373 -9.68 12.79 10.41
CA ASN A 373 -8.66 13.08 9.39
C ASN A 373 -7.39 12.23 9.57
N GLY A 374 -7.08 11.37 8.60
CA GLY A 374 -5.87 10.55 8.56
C GLY A 374 -5.95 9.23 9.35
N PHE A 375 -4.91 8.40 9.21
CA PHE A 375 -4.86 7.02 9.76
C PHE A 375 -3.60 6.71 10.61
N SER A 376 -2.74 7.69 10.89
CA SER A 376 -1.41 7.48 11.52
C SER A 376 -1.48 7.22 13.04
N TYR A 377 -2.20 6.17 13.45
CA TYR A 377 -2.37 5.75 14.84
C TYR A 377 -2.39 4.22 14.93
N ILE A 378 -2.11 3.67 16.12
CA ILE A 378 -1.83 2.24 16.30
C ILE A 378 -2.94 1.29 15.79
N PRO A 379 -4.24 1.51 16.09
CA PRO A 379 -5.34 0.67 15.58
C PRO A 379 -5.36 0.49 14.06
N GLY A 380 -4.86 1.46 13.29
CA GLY A 380 -4.69 1.37 11.83
C GLY A 380 -3.84 0.18 11.40
N ARG A 381 -3.01 -0.37 12.29
CA ARG A 381 -2.25 -1.60 12.03
C ARG A 381 -3.11 -2.85 11.99
N MET A 382 -4.30 -2.89 12.62
CA MET A 382 -5.12 -4.12 12.64
C MET A 382 -5.62 -4.52 11.24
N PRO A 383 -6.18 -3.62 10.40
CA PRO A 383 -6.50 -3.95 9.01
C PRO A 383 -5.28 -4.37 8.18
N ILE A 384 -4.09 -3.84 8.49
CA ILE A 384 -2.84 -4.19 7.79
C ILE A 384 -2.36 -5.57 8.19
N ASN A 385 -2.30 -5.85 9.49
CA ASN A 385 -2.02 -7.16 10.04
C ASN A 385 -3.02 -8.20 9.51
N ALA A 386 -4.31 -7.84 9.42
CA ALA A 386 -5.33 -8.68 8.80
C ALA A 386 -5.00 -8.96 7.33
N ALA A 387 -4.63 -7.95 6.54
CA ALA A 387 -4.27 -8.16 5.14
C ALA A 387 -3.05 -9.09 4.98
N LEU A 388 -1.99 -8.86 5.77
CA LEU A 388 -0.80 -9.71 5.78
C LEU A 388 -1.15 -11.13 6.22
N TRP A 389 -1.88 -11.28 7.32
CA TRP A 389 -2.26 -12.58 7.85
C TRP A 389 -3.12 -13.36 6.86
N ILE A 390 -4.20 -12.75 6.36
CA ILE A 390 -5.17 -13.40 5.47
C ILE A 390 -4.49 -13.99 4.23
N THR A 391 -3.50 -13.31 3.68
CA THR A 391 -2.83 -13.69 2.42
C THR A 391 -1.55 -14.50 2.62
N SER A 392 -1.05 -14.57 3.86
CA SER A 392 0.19 -15.29 4.19
C SER A 392 -0.01 -16.79 4.33
N SER A 393 1.07 -17.52 4.04
CA SER A 393 1.19 -18.96 4.29
C SER A 393 2.04 -19.23 5.54
N GLY A 394 1.72 -20.27 6.30
CA GLY A 394 2.42 -20.64 7.53
C GLY A 394 1.57 -20.54 8.80
N PRO A 395 2.19 -20.50 9.99
CA PRO A 395 3.64 -20.32 10.20
C PRO A 395 4.46 -21.57 9.81
N TYR A 396 5.66 -21.36 9.29
CA TYR A 396 6.63 -22.41 8.96
C TYR A 396 7.90 -22.24 9.78
N LEU A 397 8.54 -23.35 10.18
CA LEU A 397 9.89 -23.30 10.74
C LEU A 397 10.87 -22.93 9.61
N TYR A 398 11.50 -21.77 9.74
CA TYR A 398 12.48 -21.25 8.79
C TYR A 398 13.85 -21.19 9.43
N ALA A 399 14.85 -21.73 8.73
CA ALA A 399 16.25 -21.66 9.13
C ALA A 399 17.03 -20.72 8.19
N THR A 400 17.74 -19.73 8.73
CA THR A 400 18.69 -18.96 7.92
C THR A 400 19.91 -19.83 7.60
N MET A 401 19.91 -20.50 6.44
CA MET A 401 21.01 -21.38 6.02
C MET A 401 21.90 -20.74 4.95
N ASP A 402 23.18 -21.11 4.93
CA ASP A 402 24.03 -20.78 3.80
C ASP A 402 23.55 -21.57 2.56
N SER A 403 23.51 -20.88 1.41
CA SER A 403 23.00 -21.36 0.11
C SER A 403 23.59 -22.68 -0.38
N ALA A 404 24.70 -23.15 0.20
CA ALA A 404 25.33 -24.43 -0.10
C ALA A 404 24.50 -25.67 0.33
N LEU A 405 23.39 -25.52 1.07
CA LEU A 405 22.69 -26.63 1.72
C LEU A 405 21.15 -26.73 1.51
N SER A 406 20.50 -25.90 0.69
CA SER A 406 19.02 -25.89 0.62
C SER A 406 18.43 -26.74 -0.52
N SER A 407 17.84 -27.90 -0.19
CA SER A 407 16.87 -28.58 -1.07
C SER A 407 15.76 -29.21 -0.24
N GLN A 408 14.63 -28.50 -0.09
CA GLN A 408 13.27 -29.02 0.19
C GLN A 408 12.29 -27.89 0.58
N VAL A 409 11.98 -26.94 -0.32
CA VAL A 409 10.68 -26.25 -0.35
C VAL A 409 10.46 -25.71 -1.77
N SER A 410 9.63 -26.36 -2.58
CA SER A 410 9.10 -25.78 -3.83
C SER A 410 7.83 -26.51 -4.26
N GLN A 411 6.73 -25.78 -4.45
CA GLN A 411 5.96 -25.79 -5.72
C GLN A 411 4.69 -24.90 -5.77
N ASN A 412 4.26 -24.20 -4.71
CA ASN A 412 2.93 -23.54 -4.74
C ASN A 412 2.88 -22.00 -4.91
N MET A 413 3.93 -21.33 -5.43
CA MET A 413 3.93 -19.86 -5.54
C MET A 413 4.20 -19.36 -6.97
N ILE A 414 3.32 -19.68 -7.91
CA ILE A 414 3.34 -19.11 -9.27
C ILE A 414 2.03 -18.36 -9.53
N GLY A 415 2.00 -17.08 -9.20
CA GLY A 415 1.01 -16.12 -9.69
C GLY A 415 1.70 -15.13 -10.61
N ARG A 416 1.59 -15.32 -11.93
CA ARG A 416 2.02 -14.34 -12.93
C ARG A 416 1.01 -13.20 -12.96
N VAL A 417 1.45 -11.97 -12.74
CA VAL A 417 0.65 -10.77 -13.07
C VAL A 417 1.18 -10.20 -14.37
N ASN A 418 0.61 -10.63 -15.49
CA ASN A 418 0.60 -9.86 -16.72
C ASN A 418 -0.74 -9.12 -16.75
N VAL A 419 -0.73 -7.81 -16.51
CA VAL A 419 -1.83 -6.95 -16.92
C VAL A 419 -1.38 -6.28 -18.21
N GLU A 420 -2.02 -6.63 -19.33
CA GLU A 420 -1.91 -5.82 -20.54
C GLU A 420 -2.54 -4.45 -20.26
N MET A 421 -1.70 -3.42 -20.19
CA MET A 421 -2.12 -2.04 -20.04
C MET A 421 -1.96 -1.32 -21.38
N ASN A 422 -2.85 -1.62 -22.33
CA ASN A 422 -2.96 -0.84 -23.56
C ASN A 422 -3.62 0.51 -23.24
N GLY A 423 -2.88 1.62 -23.37
CA GLY A 423 -3.43 2.98 -23.35
C GLY A 423 -2.86 3.98 -22.32
N LEU A 424 -1.97 3.58 -21.40
CA LEU A 424 -1.47 4.51 -20.37
C LEU A 424 -0.30 5.41 -20.81
N SER A 425 0.37 5.12 -21.93
CA SER A 425 1.45 5.97 -22.42
C SER A 425 0.98 7.40 -22.74
N THR A 426 -0.30 7.59 -23.03
CA THR A 426 -0.92 8.89 -23.35
C THR A 426 -1.10 9.76 -22.10
N LEU A 427 -1.42 9.14 -20.95
CA LEU A 427 -1.65 9.83 -19.66
C LEU A 427 -0.42 10.56 -19.11
N ILE A 428 0.79 10.09 -19.45
CA ILE A 428 2.03 10.71 -18.94
C ILE A 428 2.36 12.00 -19.71
N ASN A 429 1.91 12.11 -20.95
CA ASN A 429 2.17 13.26 -21.83
C ASN A 429 1.07 14.33 -21.78
N GLU A 430 -0.10 14.03 -21.22
CA GLU A 430 -1.21 14.98 -21.07
C GLU A 430 -1.21 15.63 -19.68
N ASN A 431 -1.47 16.95 -19.66
CA ASN A 431 -1.34 17.83 -18.50
C ASN A 431 -2.33 17.47 -17.36
N LEU A 432 -1.92 16.62 -16.42
CA LEU A 432 -2.57 16.43 -15.11
C LEU A 432 -2.59 17.69 -14.21
N LYS A 433 -2.01 18.79 -14.68
CA LYS A 433 -1.92 20.07 -13.95
C LYS A 433 -3.26 20.74 -13.66
N TYR A 434 -4.33 20.40 -14.38
CA TYR A 434 -5.56 21.22 -14.34
C TYR A 434 -6.45 20.99 -13.11
N GLY A 435 -6.34 19.86 -12.41
CA GLY A 435 -7.25 19.55 -11.30
C GLY A 435 -6.81 20.07 -9.92
N LEU A 436 -5.51 20.04 -9.61
CA LEU A 436 -5.03 20.39 -8.26
C LEU A 436 -5.14 21.89 -7.96
N SER A 437 -4.87 22.76 -8.94
CA SER A 437 -5.04 24.21 -8.78
C SER A 437 -6.51 24.60 -8.58
N ASP A 438 -7.43 23.97 -9.31
CA ASP A 438 -8.88 24.16 -9.12
C ASP A 438 -9.33 23.67 -7.75
N ALA A 439 -8.86 22.52 -7.28
CA ALA A 439 -9.14 22.04 -5.92
C ALA A 439 -8.69 23.03 -4.84
N VAL A 440 -7.50 23.62 -5.00
CA VAL A 440 -6.99 24.67 -4.10
C VAL A 440 -7.86 25.93 -4.17
N GLU A 441 -8.26 26.37 -5.35
CA GLU A 441 -9.14 27.54 -5.50
C GLU A 441 -10.53 27.32 -4.88
N LYS A 442 -11.09 26.12 -5.04
CA LYS A 442 -12.33 25.73 -4.36
C LYS A 442 -12.17 25.72 -2.84
N SER A 443 -11.00 25.33 -2.31
CA SER A 443 -10.74 25.41 -0.87
C SER A 443 -10.80 26.85 -0.34
N LYS A 444 -10.28 27.83 -1.11
CA LYS A 444 -10.42 29.26 -0.77
C LYS A 444 -11.87 29.72 -0.80
N THR A 445 -12.65 29.21 -1.75
CA THR A 445 -14.10 29.47 -1.80
C THR A 445 -14.81 28.93 -0.56
N VAL A 446 -14.42 27.74 -0.07
CA VAL A 446 -14.93 27.20 1.20
C VAL A 446 -14.58 28.13 2.37
N LEU A 447 -13.34 28.64 2.44
CA LEU A 447 -12.93 29.57 3.49
C LEU A 447 -13.72 30.88 3.47
N SER A 448 -13.94 31.47 2.28
CA SER A 448 -14.77 32.67 2.14
C SER A 448 -16.21 32.43 2.65
N LYS A 449 -16.79 31.25 2.37
CA LYS A 449 -18.10 30.88 2.89
C LYS A 449 -18.10 30.63 4.39
N LEU A 450 -17.00 30.09 4.93
CA LEU A 450 -16.83 29.91 6.37
C LEU A 450 -16.85 31.24 7.11
N ASP A 451 -16.26 32.29 6.55
CA ASP A 451 -16.27 33.62 7.16
C ASP A 451 -17.69 34.20 7.24
N VAL A 452 -18.55 33.92 6.25
CA VAL A 452 -19.99 34.25 6.32
C VAL A 452 -20.66 33.50 7.47
N ILE A 453 -20.41 32.19 7.61
CA ILE A 453 -20.98 31.39 8.72
C ILE A 453 -20.48 31.89 10.08
N ARG A 454 -19.20 32.28 10.19
CA ARG A 454 -18.63 32.86 11.41
C ARG A 454 -19.31 34.17 11.79
N ALA A 455 -19.54 35.06 10.82
CA ALA A 455 -20.25 36.31 11.07
C ALA A 455 -21.70 36.05 11.53
N LEU A 456 -22.37 35.08 10.91
CA LEU A 456 -23.71 34.64 11.33
C LEU A 456 -23.70 34.10 12.78
N TYR A 457 -22.75 33.23 13.12
CA TYR A 457 -22.59 32.67 14.47
C TYR A 457 -22.23 33.71 15.52
N GLN A 458 -21.39 34.69 15.19
CA GLN A 458 -21.10 35.81 16.08
C GLN A 458 -22.34 36.67 16.36
N SER A 459 -23.19 36.88 15.34
CA SER A 459 -24.42 37.67 15.49
C SER A 459 -25.53 36.93 16.25
N ASN A 460 -25.62 35.62 16.10
CA ASN A 460 -26.60 34.77 16.78
C ASN A 460 -26.02 33.39 17.08
N PRO A 461 -25.35 33.19 18.24
CA PRO A 461 -24.74 31.92 18.59
C PRO A 461 -25.75 30.83 18.99
N ASN A 462 -27.03 31.19 19.17
CA ASN A 462 -28.09 30.27 19.59
C ASN A 462 -29.26 30.25 18.59
N PRO A 463 -29.02 29.91 17.30
CA PRO A 463 -30.09 29.87 16.32
C PRO A 463 -31.08 28.73 16.61
N PRO A 464 -32.34 28.81 16.14
CA PRO A 464 -33.40 27.86 16.55
C PRO A 464 -33.12 26.38 16.26
N TRP A 465 -32.26 26.06 15.30
CA TRP A 465 -31.90 24.69 14.96
C TRP A 465 -30.88 24.08 15.93
N ILE A 466 -30.04 24.87 16.60
CA ILE A 466 -28.88 24.35 17.37
C ILE A 466 -29.31 23.55 18.61
N SER A 467 -30.42 23.95 19.24
CA SER A 467 -30.99 23.24 20.39
C SER A 467 -31.69 21.93 20.02
N LYS A 468 -31.96 21.73 18.72
CA LYS A 468 -32.56 20.50 18.16
C LYS A 468 -31.51 19.55 17.57
N SER A 469 -30.27 20.02 17.41
CA SER A 469 -29.15 19.23 16.92
C SER A 469 -28.76 18.13 17.90
N LEU A 470 -28.30 17.01 17.36
CA LEU A 470 -27.77 15.91 18.16
C LEU A 470 -26.34 16.21 18.63
N SER A 471 -26.00 15.73 19.81
CA SER A 471 -24.67 15.69 20.42
C SER A 471 -23.95 14.40 20.02
N TRP A 472 -22.65 14.46 19.77
CA TRP A 472 -21.80 13.27 19.64
C TRP A 472 -20.34 13.60 19.97
N PHE A 473 -19.46 12.60 20.05
CA PHE A 473 -18.05 12.79 20.42
C PHE A 473 -17.84 13.46 21.80
N GLY A 474 -18.81 13.30 22.71
CA GLY A 474 -18.77 13.94 24.03
C GLY A 474 -18.99 15.46 23.99
N MET A 475 -19.47 16.00 22.87
CA MET A 475 -19.61 17.43 22.65
C MET A 475 -21.08 17.84 22.47
N THR A 476 -21.44 19.02 22.98
CA THR A 476 -22.71 19.68 22.65
C THR A 476 -22.72 20.17 21.20
N PRO A 477 -23.91 20.46 20.62
CA PRO A 477 -23.99 21.03 19.27
C PRO A 477 -23.16 22.31 19.08
N ASN A 478 -23.16 23.21 20.07
CA ASN A 478 -22.34 24.43 20.02
C ASN A 478 -20.84 24.11 19.99
N GLN A 479 -20.36 23.21 20.87
CA GLN A 479 -18.96 22.81 20.90
C GLN A 479 -18.51 22.18 19.58
N MET A 480 -19.36 21.33 18.98
CA MET A 480 -19.07 20.75 17.66
C MET A 480 -19.05 21.79 16.56
N PHE A 481 -20.01 22.73 16.57
CA PHE A 481 -20.05 23.81 15.59
C PHE A 481 -18.76 24.64 15.65
N GLU A 482 -18.36 25.07 16.85
CA GLU A 482 -17.12 25.81 17.09
C GLU A 482 -15.88 25.02 16.65
N TYR A 483 -15.83 23.73 16.95
CA TYR A 483 -14.76 22.84 16.49
C TYR A 483 -14.65 22.81 14.96
N TYR A 484 -15.75 22.70 14.22
CA TYR A 484 -15.68 22.74 12.75
C TYR A 484 -15.31 24.11 12.21
N LEU A 485 -15.76 25.20 12.85
CA LEU A 485 -15.34 26.56 12.49
C LEU A 485 -13.83 26.76 12.64
N SER A 486 -13.18 26.08 13.59
CA SER A 486 -11.73 26.13 13.75
C SER A 486 -11.00 25.13 12.84
N LYS A 487 -11.59 23.96 12.57
CA LYS A 487 -10.91 22.86 11.88
C LYS A 487 -10.93 22.96 10.36
N ILE A 488 -11.99 23.49 9.75
CA ILE A 488 -12.07 23.66 8.28
C ILE A 488 -10.87 24.45 7.70
N PRO A 489 -10.40 25.56 8.30
CA PRO A 489 -9.18 26.24 7.86
C PRO A 489 -7.94 25.37 7.86
N GLU A 490 -7.74 24.58 8.92
CA GLU A 490 -6.60 23.65 9.00
C GLU A 490 -6.66 22.61 7.87
N LEU A 491 -7.84 22.06 7.61
CA LEU A 491 -8.07 21.09 6.54
C LEU A 491 -7.81 21.69 5.15
N CYS A 492 -8.26 22.92 4.88
CA CYS A 492 -8.00 23.59 3.60
C CYS A 492 -6.51 23.88 3.41
N ASN A 493 -5.81 24.34 4.44
CA ASN A 493 -4.36 24.56 4.40
C ASN A 493 -3.61 23.24 4.16
N GLU A 494 -4.05 22.17 4.82
CA GLU A 494 -3.49 20.84 4.59
C GLU A 494 -3.73 20.35 3.16
N LEU A 495 -4.92 20.56 2.60
CA LEU A 495 -5.23 20.22 1.21
C LEU A 495 -4.31 20.97 0.24
N GLU A 496 -4.04 22.25 0.47
CA GLU A 496 -3.10 23.02 -0.32
C GLU A 496 -1.68 22.45 -0.26
N ASN A 497 -1.21 22.06 0.94
CA ASN A 497 0.12 21.48 1.11
C ASN A 497 0.22 20.10 0.43
N VAL A 498 -0.78 19.25 0.60
CA VAL A 498 -0.85 17.94 -0.08
C VAL A 498 -0.88 18.15 -1.60
N ALA A 499 -1.67 19.09 -2.12
CA ALA A 499 -1.71 19.40 -3.55
C ALA A 499 -0.34 19.86 -4.09
N LYS A 500 0.42 20.66 -3.33
CA LYS A 500 1.80 21.03 -3.68
C LYS A 500 2.72 19.81 -3.74
N MET A 501 2.66 18.94 -2.73
CA MET A 501 3.43 17.69 -2.68
C MET A 501 3.08 16.75 -3.84
N THR A 502 1.79 16.60 -4.15
CA THR A 502 1.32 15.80 -5.29
C THR A 502 1.84 16.36 -6.61
N ASN A 503 1.84 17.69 -6.80
CA ASN A 503 2.43 18.31 -8.00
C ASN A 503 3.94 18.04 -8.13
N THR A 504 4.69 18.07 -7.03
CA THR A 504 6.11 17.66 -7.03
C THR A 504 6.26 16.19 -7.42
N THR A 505 5.40 15.33 -6.91
CA THR A 505 5.40 13.88 -7.21
C THR A 505 5.09 13.63 -8.69
N ILE A 506 4.08 14.29 -9.25
CA ILE A 506 3.76 14.23 -10.69
C ILE A 506 4.96 14.65 -11.53
N SER A 507 5.62 15.76 -11.16
CA SER A 507 6.80 16.26 -11.89
C SER A 507 7.94 15.24 -11.88
N LYS A 508 8.18 14.58 -10.73
CA LYS A 508 9.15 13.48 -10.63
C LYS A 508 8.75 12.29 -11.47
N LEU A 509 7.49 11.84 -11.42
CA LEU A 509 7.02 10.72 -12.26
C LEU A 509 7.31 10.99 -13.74
N GLN A 510 7.01 12.20 -14.22
CA GLN A 510 7.30 12.63 -15.60
C GLN A 510 8.81 12.62 -15.88
N GLU A 511 9.61 13.22 -15.00
CA GLU A 511 11.07 13.26 -15.12
C GLU A 511 11.68 11.85 -15.21
N TYR A 512 11.30 10.95 -14.30
CA TYR A 512 11.79 9.57 -14.27
C TYR A 512 11.30 8.75 -15.47
N TYR A 513 10.09 9.03 -15.97
CA TYR A 513 9.60 8.41 -17.19
C TYR A 513 10.37 8.87 -18.44
N THR A 514 10.71 10.16 -18.54
CA THR A 514 11.58 10.65 -19.62
C THR A 514 12.98 10.05 -19.53
N LYS A 515 13.56 9.96 -18.33
CA LYS A 515 14.88 9.34 -18.10
C LYS A 515 14.90 7.87 -18.55
N ILE A 516 13.88 7.09 -18.20
CA ILE A 516 13.86 5.67 -18.57
C ILE A 516 13.73 5.45 -20.08
N ILE A 517 12.99 6.33 -20.80
CA ILE A 517 12.93 6.30 -22.27
C ILE A 517 14.30 6.57 -22.90
N GLY A 518 15.03 7.59 -22.42
CA GLY A 518 16.37 7.88 -22.95
C GLY A 518 17.38 6.75 -22.74
N ILE A 519 17.26 6.02 -21.62
CA ILE A 519 18.05 4.82 -21.34
C ILE A 519 17.63 3.68 -22.28
N GLU A 520 16.33 3.50 -22.53
CA GLU A 520 15.81 2.51 -23.49
C GLU A 520 16.39 2.70 -24.88
N GLU A 521 16.40 3.93 -25.38
CA GLU A 521 17.01 4.29 -26.67
C GLU A 521 18.51 3.98 -26.69
N SER A 522 19.22 4.33 -25.61
CA SER A 522 20.66 4.06 -25.46
C SER A 522 20.96 2.56 -25.49
N LEU A 523 20.18 1.74 -24.78
CA LEU A 523 20.37 0.27 -24.75
C LEU A 523 20.01 -0.39 -26.08
N LYS A 524 18.93 0.06 -26.75
CA LYS A 524 18.56 -0.44 -28.08
C LYS A 524 19.66 -0.23 -29.10
N ALA A 525 20.44 0.85 -29.00
CA ALA A 525 21.60 1.07 -29.86
C ALA A 525 22.72 0.02 -29.69
N TYR A 526 22.76 -0.70 -28.57
CA TYR A 526 23.71 -1.79 -28.30
C TYR A 526 23.13 -3.19 -28.57
N GLN A 527 21.81 -3.32 -28.74
CA GLN A 527 21.10 -4.59 -28.80
C GLN A 527 21.51 -5.50 -29.96
N THR A 528 22.04 -4.94 -31.05
CA THR A 528 22.54 -5.74 -32.19
C THR A 528 23.85 -6.46 -31.88
N LYS A 529 24.58 -6.01 -30.84
CA LYS A 529 25.93 -6.50 -30.52
C LYS A 529 26.03 -7.14 -29.13
N TYR A 530 25.19 -6.70 -28.19
CA TYR A 530 25.20 -7.14 -26.79
C TYR A 530 23.80 -7.61 -26.39
N ASP A 531 23.73 -8.61 -25.51
CA ASP A 531 22.45 -9.00 -24.90
C ASP A 531 22.06 -7.97 -23.84
N VAL A 532 20.91 -7.32 -24.05
CA VAL A 532 20.33 -6.29 -23.19
C VAL A 532 18.86 -6.57 -22.87
N ASN A 533 18.41 -7.81 -23.07
CA ASN A 533 16.99 -8.16 -22.97
C ASN A 533 16.47 -8.07 -21.52
N GLU A 534 17.31 -8.38 -20.54
CA GLU A 534 16.97 -8.24 -19.12
C GLU A 534 16.75 -6.76 -18.77
N GLU A 535 17.65 -5.88 -19.21
CA GLU A 535 17.55 -4.44 -18.99
C GLU A 535 16.32 -3.83 -19.67
N LEU A 536 16.00 -4.25 -20.90
CA LEU A 536 14.77 -3.82 -21.59
C LEU A 536 13.50 -4.30 -20.90
N THR A 537 13.52 -5.50 -20.30
CA THR A 537 12.42 -6.00 -19.48
C THR A 537 12.24 -5.15 -18.22
N LEU A 538 13.34 -4.79 -17.56
CA LEU A 538 13.33 -3.94 -16.38
C LEU A 538 12.84 -2.51 -16.68
N ILE A 539 13.20 -1.97 -17.85
CA ILE A 539 12.67 -0.69 -18.35
C ILE A 539 11.14 -0.74 -18.49
N ASN A 540 10.61 -1.79 -19.12
CA ASN A 540 9.17 -1.93 -19.30
C ASN A 540 8.43 -2.05 -17.96
N ASP A 541 8.99 -2.77 -16.99
CA ASP A 541 8.46 -2.84 -15.63
C ASP A 541 8.39 -1.45 -14.96
N VAL A 542 9.47 -0.67 -15.02
CA VAL A 542 9.50 0.70 -14.48
C VAL A 542 8.49 1.60 -15.19
N LYS A 543 8.42 1.56 -16.52
CA LYS A 543 7.45 2.35 -17.30
C LYS A 543 6.01 2.04 -16.87
N ASN A 544 5.67 0.77 -16.74
CA ASN A 544 4.33 0.34 -16.31
C ASN A 544 4.01 0.80 -14.87
N ARG A 545 4.98 0.72 -13.96
CA ARG A 545 4.83 1.17 -12.57
C ARG A 545 4.62 2.68 -12.47
N LEU A 546 5.44 3.47 -13.16
CA LEU A 546 5.31 4.93 -13.20
C LEU A 546 3.98 5.35 -13.84
N ALA A 547 3.58 4.68 -14.91
CA ALA A 547 2.29 4.92 -15.57
C ALA A 547 1.11 4.62 -14.65
N LYS A 548 1.16 3.49 -13.93
CA LYS A 548 0.13 3.12 -12.96
C LYS A 548 0.07 4.10 -11.77
N ALA A 549 1.21 4.55 -11.27
CA ALA A 549 1.27 5.59 -10.24
C ALA A 549 0.63 6.89 -10.71
N MET A 550 0.89 7.28 -11.97
CA MET A 550 0.26 8.45 -12.59
C MET A 550 -1.26 8.29 -12.70
N TYR A 551 -1.72 7.12 -13.16
CA TYR A 551 -3.15 6.80 -13.22
C TYR A 551 -3.83 6.89 -11.86
N TYR A 552 -3.19 6.40 -10.79
CA TYR A 552 -3.78 6.50 -9.45
C TYR A 552 -3.86 7.94 -8.94
N ILE A 553 -2.89 8.80 -9.26
CA ILE A 553 -2.99 10.23 -8.93
C ILE A 553 -4.12 10.88 -9.72
N ASP A 554 -4.21 10.60 -11.03
CA ASP A 554 -5.32 11.08 -11.85
C ASP A 554 -6.66 10.62 -11.29
N GLU A 555 -6.80 9.33 -10.99
CA GLU A 555 -7.99 8.75 -10.38
C GLU A 555 -8.36 9.52 -9.11
N ALA A 556 -7.44 9.77 -8.17
CA ALA A 556 -7.75 10.55 -6.97
C ALA A 556 -8.26 11.97 -7.26
N ILE A 557 -7.75 12.63 -8.30
CA ILE A 557 -8.13 14.00 -8.66
C ILE A 557 -9.49 14.03 -9.37
N SER A 558 -9.62 13.19 -10.40
CA SER A 558 -10.64 13.29 -11.45
C SER A 558 -11.85 12.39 -11.23
N MET A 559 -11.69 11.32 -10.46
CA MET A 559 -12.64 10.24 -10.18
C MET A 559 -14.10 10.61 -10.44
N LYS A 560 -14.74 9.84 -11.32
CA LYS A 560 -16.15 10.03 -11.69
C LYS A 560 -17.05 9.77 -10.49
N PRO A 561 -18.10 10.58 -10.26
CA PRO A 561 -19.07 10.31 -9.21
C PRO A 561 -19.51 8.84 -9.24
N GLY A 562 -19.37 8.17 -8.11
CA GLY A 562 -19.94 6.84 -7.91
C GLY A 562 -21.47 6.91 -7.93
N PRO A 563 -22.15 5.77 -7.85
CA PRO A 563 -23.60 5.77 -7.83
C PRO A 563 -24.18 6.28 -6.49
N THR A 564 -23.33 6.56 -5.50
CA THR A 564 -23.66 7.39 -4.33
C THR A 564 -23.33 8.86 -4.52
N VAL A 565 -24.17 9.74 -3.96
CA VAL A 565 -24.05 11.21 -4.04
C VAL A 565 -23.81 11.81 -2.64
N THR A 566 -23.45 11.00 -1.63
CA THR A 566 -23.56 11.40 -0.21
C THR A 566 -22.27 11.24 0.62
N TYR A 567 -21.07 11.23 0.03
CA TYR A 567 -19.73 11.37 0.66
C TYR A 567 -18.79 10.17 0.73
N GLY A 568 -18.94 9.22 -0.18
CA GLY A 568 -17.96 8.15 -0.38
C GLY A 568 -18.46 7.15 -1.39
N GLY A 569 -17.51 6.63 -2.15
CA GLY A 569 -17.70 5.99 -3.42
C GLY A 569 -16.45 6.25 -4.24
N LYS A 570 -16.56 6.15 -5.57
CA LYS A 570 -15.46 6.45 -6.49
C LYS A 570 -15.30 7.95 -6.76
N GLU A 571 -15.54 8.86 -5.81
CA GLU A 571 -15.51 10.31 -6.06
C GLU A 571 -14.15 10.98 -5.86
N GLY A 572 -13.80 11.89 -6.78
CA GLY A 572 -12.50 12.55 -6.81
C GLY A 572 -12.48 13.86 -6.03
N VAL A 573 -11.27 14.37 -5.80
CA VAL A 573 -11.02 15.64 -5.09
C VAL A 573 -11.87 16.78 -5.65
N LEU A 574 -11.93 16.93 -6.98
CA LEU A 574 -12.67 18.01 -7.62
C LEU A 574 -14.18 17.95 -7.32
N TYR A 575 -14.75 16.74 -7.37
CA TYR A 575 -16.14 16.52 -7.02
C TYR A 575 -16.38 16.86 -5.56
N LEU A 576 -15.60 16.27 -4.64
CA LEU A 576 -15.76 16.47 -3.20
C LEU A 576 -15.66 17.95 -2.81
N MET A 577 -14.73 18.71 -3.40
CA MET A 577 -14.61 20.15 -3.15
C MET A 577 -15.82 20.95 -3.67
N ASN A 578 -16.41 20.57 -4.80
CA ASN A 578 -17.67 21.16 -5.26
C ASN A 578 -18.82 20.86 -4.28
N VAL A 579 -18.91 19.62 -3.78
CA VAL A 579 -19.96 19.29 -2.82
C VAL A 579 -19.74 20.00 -1.48
N ALA A 580 -18.49 20.19 -1.04
CA ALA A 580 -18.16 20.99 0.15
C ALA A 580 -18.73 22.42 0.03
N ILE A 581 -18.51 23.08 -1.11
CA ILE A 581 -19.05 24.41 -1.41
C ILE A 581 -20.59 24.40 -1.33
N THR A 582 -21.24 23.39 -1.92
CA THR A 582 -22.71 23.23 -1.88
C THR A 582 -23.23 23.08 -0.44
N LYS A 583 -22.52 22.34 0.40
CA LYS A 583 -22.88 22.21 1.82
C LYS A 583 -22.70 23.51 2.58
N MET A 584 -21.61 24.24 2.35
CA MET A 584 -21.42 25.57 2.93
C MET A 584 -22.56 26.52 2.54
N ASN A 585 -22.97 26.52 1.26
CA ASN A 585 -24.12 27.31 0.80
C ASN A 585 -25.42 26.91 1.52
N THR A 586 -25.65 25.61 1.68
CA THR A 586 -26.84 25.09 2.38
C THR A 586 -26.84 25.52 3.84
N ALA A 587 -25.70 25.45 4.53
CA ALA A 587 -25.55 25.92 5.91
C ALA A 587 -25.83 27.43 6.03
N ILE A 588 -25.30 28.26 5.14
CA ILE A 588 -25.56 29.71 5.11
C ILE A 588 -27.05 29.99 4.92
N ALA A 589 -27.67 29.38 3.91
CA ALA A 589 -29.08 29.62 3.58
C ALA A 589 -30.05 29.23 4.70
N ASN A 590 -29.67 28.25 5.53
CA ASN A 590 -30.51 27.73 6.61
C ASN A 590 -30.07 28.15 8.01
N TYR A 591 -29.09 29.06 8.13
CA TYR A 591 -28.54 29.44 9.43
C TYR A 591 -29.60 30.06 10.36
N GLY A 592 -30.49 30.90 9.82
CA GLY A 592 -31.57 31.51 10.60
C GLY A 592 -32.87 30.70 10.64
N ALA A 593 -32.90 29.49 10.09
CA ALA A 593 -34.14 28.74 9.92
C ALA A 593 -34.73 28.30 11.28
N THR A 594 -36.05 28.44 11.43
CA THR A 594 -36.79 27.98 12.63
C THR A 594 -36.92 26.45 12.69
N THR A 595 -36.86 25.82 11.52
CA THR A 595 -36.91 24.37 11.33
C THR A 595 -35.90 23.95 10.26
N THR A 596 -35.26 22.80 10.46
CA THR A 596 -34.29 22.22 9.54
C THR A 596 -34.55 20.72 9.42
N THR A 597 -34.03 20.12 8.34
CA THR A 597 -33.97 18.67 8.14
C THR A 597 -32.52 18.21 8.29
N SER A 598 -32.27 16.90 8.33
CA SER A 598 -30.90 16.36 8.32
C SER A 598 -30.08 16.83 7.11
N ALA A 599 -30.72 17.13 5.98
CA ALA A 599 -30.07 17.62 4.77
C ALA A 599 -29.78 19.12 4.80
N THR A 600 -30.57 19.91 5.52
CA THR A 600 -30.48 21.39 5.53
C THR A 600 -29.89 21.97 6.83
N GLU A 601 -29.73 21.16 7.87
CA GLU A 601 -29.17 21.55 9.15
C GLU A 601 -27.73 22.09 9.03
N PRO A 602 -27.44 23.32 9.47
CA PRO A 602 -26.12 23.93 9.32
C PRO A 602 -24.97 23.14 9.95
N LEU A 603 -25.14 22.60 11.18
CA LEU A 603 -24.10 21.80 11.83
C LEU A 603 -23.70 20.56 11.01
N ARG A 604 -24.68 19.82 10.48
CA ARG A 604 -24.42 18.67 9.60
C ARG A 604 -23.74 19.09 8.30
N ASN A 605 -24.13 20.23 7.74
CA ASN A 605 -23.59 20.73 6.48
C ASN A 605 -22.14 21.26 6.62
N ILE A 606 -21.70 21.72 7.79
CA ILE A 606 -20.27 22.06 7.98
C ILE A 606 -19.43 20.89 8.51
N GLY A 607 -20.05 19.93 9.19
CA GLY A 607 -19.35 18.91 9.98
C GLY A 607 -18.85 17.68 9.23
N THR A 608 -18.68 16.56 9.95
CA THR A 608 -18.15 15.28 9.44
C THR A 608 -18.91 14.72 8.24
N TYR A 609 -20.22 14.97 8.12
CA TYR A 609 -21.04 14.59 6.95
C TYR A 609 -21.27 15.75 5.97
N GLY A 610 -20.53 16.83 6.13
CA GLY A 610 -20.65 18.08 5.39
C GLY A 610 -19.32 18.52 4.80
N ALA A 611 -19.09 19.82 4.76
CA ALA A 611 -17.90 20.42 4.15
C ALA A 611 -16.59 19.88 4.74
N ALA A 612 -16.47 19.74 6.07
CA ALA A 612 -15.26 19.18 6.69
C ALA A 612 -15.01 17.73 6.23
N GLY A 613 -16.05 16.89 6.21
CA GLY A 613 -15.96 15.52 5.70
C GLY A 613 -15.49 15.45 4.25
N CYS A 614 -16.04 16.29 3.37
CA CYS A 614 -15.62 16.37 1.96
C CYS A 614 -14.12 16.60 1.82
N ILE A 615 -13.58 17.55 2.59
CA ILE A 615 -12.17 17.92 2.54
C ILE A 615 -11.31 16.77 3.07
N VAL A 616 -11.73 16.11 4.15
CA VAL A 616 -11.05 14.92 4.69
C VAL A 616 -11.03 13.78 3.66
N HIS A 617 -12.15 13.47 3.02
CA HIS A 617 -12.16 12.42 2.00
C HIS A 617 -11.26 12.76 0.79
N ALA A 618 -11.19 14.04 0.39
CA ALA A 618 -10.29 14.50 -0.66
C ALA A 618 -8.81 14.38 -0.24
N LEU A 619 -8.49 14.74 1.00
CA LEU A 619 -7.17 14.58 1.60
C LEU A 619 -6.73 13.11 1.62
N ASN A 620 -7.59 12.22 2.11
CA ASN A 620 -7.32 10.80 2.21
C ASN A 620 -6.97 10.19 0.84
N SER A 621 -7.73 10.52 -0.20
CA SER A 621 -7.46 10.07 -1.57
C SER A 621 -6.12 10.58 -2.10
N LEU A 622 -5.83 11.89 -1.95
CA LEU A 622 -4.57 12.46 -2.44
C LEU A 622 -3.36 11.93 -1.70
N ARG A 623 -3.39 11.89 -0.36
CA ARG A 623 -2.27 11.39 0.45
C ARG A 623 -1.97 9.92 0.15
N GLY A 624 -3.01 9.09 0.08
CA GLY A 624 -2.89 7.67 -0.26
C GLY A 624 -2.19 7.46 -1.60
N ARG A 625 -2.71 8.07 -2.67
CA ARG A 625 -2.18 7.89 -4.03
C ARG A 625 -0.83 8.58 -4.25
N THR A 626 -0.59 9.72 -3.61
CA THR A 626 0.73 10.41 -3.66
C THR A 626 1.81 9.57 -2.99
N ALA A 627 1.55 9.04 -1.79
CA ALA A 627 2.52 8.21 -1.08
C ALA A 627 2.80 6.88 -1.81
N TYR A 628 1.79 6.28 -2.46
CA TYR A 628 2.01 5.14 -3.36
C TYR A 628 2.96 5.51 -4.50
N ALA A 629 2.74 6.64 -5.16
CA ALA A 629 3.57 7.10 -6.27
C ALA A 629 5.02 7.40 -5.85
N ASP A 630 5.23 8.02 -4.69
CA ASP A 630 6.57 8.23 -4.13
C ASP A 630 7.34 6.92 -3.94
N ALA A 631 6.68 5.85 -3.49
CA ALA A 631 7.31 4.53 -3.37
C ALA A 631 7.70 3.94 -4.74
N GLU A 632 6.88 4.13 -5.78
CA GLU A 632 7.20 3.70 -7.14
C GLU A 632 8.38 4.50 -7.74
N ILE A 633 8.48 5.81 -7.42
CA ILE A 633 9.64 6.65 -7.80
C ILE A 633 10.93 6.11 -7.16
N ILE A 634 10.91 5.73 -5.88
CA ILE A 634 12.10 5.17 -5.20
C ILE A 634 12.61 3.92 -5.94
N TYR A 635 11.71 3.05 -6.41
CA TYR A 635 12.13 1.90 -7.22
C TYR A 635 12.69 2.33 -8.58
N ALA A 636 12.04 3.27 -9.27
CA ALA A 636 12.54 3.80 -10.54
C ALA A 636 13.94 4.41 -10.40
N GLU A 637 14.22 5.11 -9.30
CA GLU A 637 15.53 5.65 -8.95
C GLU A 637 16.61 4.57 -8.90
N TYR A 638 16.34 3.48 -8.17
CA TYR A 638 17.26 2.34 -8.06
C TYR A 638 17.56 1.74 -9.44
N VAL A 639 16.50 1.44 -10.20
CA VAL A 639 16.61 0.82 -11.51
C VAL A 639 17.38 1.72 -12.48
N ILE A 640 17.07 3.01 -12.53
CA ILE A 640 17.76 3.96 -13.40
C ILE A 640 19.24 4.06 -13.05
N SER A 641 19.60 4.05 -11.77
CA SER A 641 21.00 3.99 -11.34
C SER A 641 21.68 2.70 -11.84
N LYS A 642 21.01 1.54 -11.69
CA LYS A 642 21.50 0.25 -12.21
C LYS A 642 21.72 0.30 -13.73
N LEU A 643 20.72 0.74 -14.48
CA LEU A 643 20.77 0.77 -15.95
C LEU A 643 21.81 1.75 -16.49
N ASN A 644 21.99 2.92 -15.86
CA ASN A 644 23.04 3.87 -16.25
C ASN A 644 24.43 3.27 -16.08
N ARG A 645 24.68 2.49 -15.01
CA ARG A 645 25.94 1.75 -14.87
C ARG A 645 26.15 0.78 -16.04
N LYS A 646 25.12 0.02 -16.41
CA LYS A 646 25.18 -0.89 -17.56
C LYS A 646 25.46 -0.16 -18.89
N VAL A 647 24.78 0.97 -19.14
CA VAL A 647 25.02 1.78 -20.34
C VAL A 647 26.47 2.28 -20.38
N ASN A 648 27.01 2.75 -19.26
CA ASN A 648 28.40 3.19 -19.16
C ASN A 648 29.39 2.03 -19.37
N GLU A 649 29.09 0.84 -18.85
CA GLU A 649 29.88 -0.37 -19.09
C GLU A 649 29.92 -0.70 -20.59
N LEU A 650 28.76 -0.74 -21.26
CA LEU A 650 28.67 -1.02 -22.71
C LEU A 650 29.39 0.05 -23.55
N GLN A 651 29.28 1.33 -23.17
CA GLN A 651 30.04 2.42 -23.79
C GLN A 651 31.55 2.20 -23.65
N SER A 652 32.01 1.83 -22.45
CA SER A 652 33.44 1.57 -22.20
C SER A 652 33.95 0.38 -23.02
N MET A 653 33.16 -0.69 -23.14
CA MET A 653 33.49 -1.87 -23.94
C MET A 653 33.60 -1.50 -25.43
N LYS A 654 32.65 -0.73 -25.97
CA LYS A 654 32.69 -0.24 -27.36
C LYS A 654 33.95 0.59 -27.62
N THR A 655 34.34 1.47 -26.71
CA THR A 655 35.56 2.28 -26.83
C THR A 655 36.82 1.41 -26.80
N GLN A 656 36.89 0.43 -25.89
CA GLN A 656 38.01 -0.51 -25.82
C GLN A 656 38.15 -1.36 -27.08
N GLU A 657 37.04 -1.85 -27.65
CA GLU A 657 37.05 -2.57 -28.92
C GLU A 657 37.53 -1.68 -30.08
N SER A 658 37.08 -0.43 -30.14
CA SER A 658 37.53 0.53 -31.16
C SER A 658 39.04 0.78 -31.04
N ASN A 659 39.55 0.96 -29.82
CA ASN A 659 40.99 1.15 -29.58
C ASN A 659 41.80 -0.09 -29.96
N LEU A 660 41.30 -1.29 -29.64
CA LEU A 660 41.94 -2.55 -30.02
C LEU A 660 42.00 -2.70 -31.54
N LEU A 661 40.92 -2.36 -32.25
CA LEU A 661 40.85 -2.41 -33.71
C LEU A 661 41.82 -1.41 -34.36
N THR A 662 41.89 -0.19 -33.84
CA THR A 662 42.88 0.82 -34.28
C THR A 662 44.30 0.32 -34.10
N ASN A 663 44.63 -0.26 -32.93
CA ASN A 663 45.95 -0.80 -32.66
C ASN A 663 46.31 -1.96 -33.60
N ILE A 664 45.37 -2.88 -33.86
CA ILE A 664 45.56 -3.98 -34.81
C ILE A 664 45.83 -3.44 -36.22
N ASN A 665 45.06 -2.45 -36.67
CA ASN A 665 45.26 -1.84 -37.99
C ASN A 665 46.62 -1.16 -38.10
N SER A 666 47.06 -0.41 -37.07
CA SER A 666 48.39 0.19 -37.05
C SER A 666 49.51 -0.85 -37.10
N ILE A 667 49.36 -1.99 -36.42
CA ILE A 667 50.31 -3.11 -36.49
C ILE A 667 50.34 -3.70 -37.90
N LEU A 668 49.17 -3.91 -38.53
CA LEU A 668 49.06 -4.44 -39.89
C LEU A 668 49.74 -3.51 -40.92
N ASP A 669 49.54 -2.20 -40.79
CA ASP A 669 50.15 -1.22 -41.69
C ASP A 669 51.68 -1.15 -41.50
N TYR A 670 52.15 -1.23 -40.25
CA TYR A 670 53.58 -1.35 -39.96
C TYR A 670 54.18 -2.63 -40.56
N VAL A 671 53.50 -3.78 -40.42
CA VAL A 671 53.92 -5.05 -41.02
C VAL A 671 54.00 -4.96 -42.54
N LYS A 672 52.99 -4.37 -43.19
CA LYS A 672 53.00 -4.14 -44.65
C LYS A 672 54.21 -3.31 -45.07
N SER A 673 54.53 -2.23 -44.33
CA SER A 673 55.69 -1.37 -44.64
C SER A 673 57.03 -2.10 -44.57
N ILE A 674 57.19 -3.03 -43.62
CA ILE A 674 58.39 -3.87 -43.50
C ILE A 674 58.46 -4.88 -44.66
N SER A 675 57.33 -5.53 -44.99
CA SER A 675 57.29 -6.53 -46.06
C SER A 675 57.66 -5.97 -47.44
N ALA A 676 57.35 -4.68 -47.69
CA ALA A 676 57.71 -3.99 -48.92
C ALA A 676 59.22 -3.69 -49.05
N SER A 677 59.99 -3.83 -47.95
CA SER A 677 61.37 -3.35 -47.86
C SER A 677 62.44 -4.46 -47.84
N ILE A 678 62.06 -5.75 -47.91
CA ILE A 678 63.00 -6.88 -47.70
C ILE A 678 62.92 -7.92 -48.84
N PRO A 679 64.02 -8.20 -49.58
CA PRO A 679 64.03 -9.25 -50.60
C PRO A 679 64.16 -10.70 -50.06
N ASN A 680 63.15 -11.51 -50.40
CA ASN A 680 63.12 -12.95 -50.72
C ASN A 680 63.68 -14.10 -49.84
N ILE A 681 64.39 -13.90 -48.73
CA ILE A 681 64.77 -15.07 -47.86
C ILE A 681 64.29 -14.96 -46.39
N PHE A 682 63.96 -13.75 -45.92
CA PHE A 682 63.38 -13.53 -44.59
C PHE A 682 61.85 -13.69 -44.51
N ASN A 683 61.18 -13.92 -45.65
CA ASN A 683 59.72 -13.93 -45.78
C ASN A 683 59.05 -15.10 -45.04
N THR A 684 59.66 -16.27 -44.94
CA THR A 684 59.00 -17.44 -44.33
C THR A 684 58.96 -17.36 -42.80
N ILE A 685 60.04 -16.90 -42.16
CA ILE A 685 60.13 -16.83 -40.69
C ILE A 685 59.31 -15.67 -40.14
N ILE A 686 59.34 -14.51 -40.81
CA ILE A 686 58.53 -13.35 -40.42
C ILE A 686 57.04 -13.60 -40.73
N ALA A 687 56.69 -14.23 -41.86
CA ALA A 687 55.30 -14.61 -42.14
C ALA A 687 54.76 -15.63 -41.13
N MET A 688 55.54 -16.63 -40.71
CA MET A 688 55.11 -17.58 -39.66
C MET A 688 54.91 -16.88 -38.30
N GLY A 689 55.79 -15.95 -37.93
CA GLY A 689 55.63 -15.14 -36.71
C GLY A 689 54.40 -14.23 -36.75
N ILE A 690 54.15 -13.58 -37.90
CA ILE A 690 52.99 -12.70 -38.11
C ILE A 690 51.67 -13.50 -38.15
N VAL A 691 51.65 -14.65 -38.82
CA VAL A 691 50.49 -15.56 -38.83
C VAL A 691 50.21 -16.05 -37.41
N THR A 692 51.23 -16.36 -36.62
CA THR A 692 51.06 -16.74 -35.21
C THR A 692 50.48 -15.59 -34.39
N ILE A 693 50.92 -14.35 -34.60
CA ILE A 693 50.37 -13.16 -33.91
C ILE A 693 48.93 -12.88 -34.35
N LEU A 694 48.61 -13.02 -35.64
CA LEU A 694 47.25 -12.89 -36.17
C LEU A 694 46.33 -13.97 -35.60
N ILE A 695 46.79 -15.22 -35.51
CA ILE A 695 46.06 -16.34 -34.89
C ILE A 695 45.86 -16.08 -33.40
N ILE A 696 46.89 -15.64 -32.66
CA ILE A 696 46.76 -15.33 -31.22
C ILE A 696 45.80 -14.15 -31.03
N SER A 697 45.88 -13.11 -31.86
CA SER A 697 45.01 -11.92 -31.75
C SER A 697 43.56 -12.24 -32.11
N THR A 698 43.32 -13.05 -33.14
CA THR A 698 41.97 -13.53 -33.50
C THR A 698 41.44 -14.53 -32.47
N THR A 699 42.28 -15.38 -31.89
CA THR A 699 41.90 -16.32 -30.83
C THR A 699 41.57 -15.57 -29.54
N ILE A 700 42.34 -14.53 -29.17
CA ILE A 700 42.03 -13.64 -28.04
C ILE A 700 40.73 -12.87 -28.32
N MET A 701 40.53 -12.32 -29.54
CA MET A 701 39.25 -11.70 -29.92
C MET A 701 38.08 -12.69 -29.87
N PHE A 702 38.28 -13.93 -30.28
CA PHE A 702 37.26 -14.98 -30.25
C PHE A 702 36.92 -15.39 -28.81
N ILE A 703 37.93 -15.54 -27.95
CA ILE A 703 37.75 -15.79 -26.51
C ILE A 703 37.03 -14.61 -25.84
N TYR A 704 37.42 -13.37 -26.16
CA TYR A 704 36.78 -12.16 -25.63
C TYR A 704 35.33 -12.03 -26.09
N LYS A 705 35.04 -12.26 -27.38
CA LYS A 705 33.66 -12.32 -27.92
C LYS A 705 32.83 -13.42 -27.25
N LYS A 706 33.41 -14.59 -27.02
CA LYS A 706 32.74 -15.74 -26.41
C LYS A 706 32.53 -15.57 -24.91
N MET A 707 33.38 -14.79 -24.24
CA MET A 707 33.20 -14.37 -22.84
C MET A 707 32.16 -13.25 -22.72
N ALA A 708 32.13 -12.31 -23.67
CA ALA A 708 31.14 -11.24 -23.74
C ALA A 708 29.75 -11.71 -24.19
N SER A 709 29.62 -12.90 -24.80
CA SER A 709 28.34 -13.51 -25.16
C SER A 709 27.78 -14.48 -24.10
N LYS A 710 28.53 -14.71 -23.01
CA LYS A 710 28.16 -15.63 -21.91
C LYS A 710 27.98 -14.94 -20.56
N ARG A 711 28.20 -13.62 -20.50
CA ARG A 711 27.87 -12.70 -19.41
C ARG A 711 26.88 -11.68 -19.97
#